data_AF-A0A7K9M5V0-F1
#
_entry.id   AF-A0A7K9M5V0-F1
#
_cell.length_a   1.000
_cell.length_b   1.000
_cell.length_c   1.000
_cell.angle_alpha   90.00
_cell.angle_beta   90.00
_cell.angle_gamma   90.00
#
_symmetry.space_group_name_H-M   'P 1'
#
loop_
_entity.id
_entity.type
_entity.pdbx_description
1 polymer ?
#
loop_
_entity_poly.entity_id
_entity_poly.type
_entity_poly.pdbx_seq_one_letter_code
_entity_poly.pdbx_strand_id
1 'polypeptide(L)'
;VQGTGGSSGVSKCSAAARGYIRDRFLRLLVGGRRRRRAPLVHRGYYIRARAVDHCVQDFLRKTQSHPRTQILSLGAGFDSLYFRLKDMGLLHHTVVYEVDFPNVACQKAALIRRMKELSALVGDTGGEGLGVITFSGEDYKLLGVDLSELSELERALEEAGLDNEIPTLFIAEVVLTYMENSRSDALVRWAAEHFSRACFLLYEQMHPEDPFGRVMQQHFSQLNSALHSLAQYPDCEAQQRRFFEKGWTECSVMDMNEFFTCCTPEDEQQRVQALEPFDEYEEWHLKCSHYFVLTASKGMEPSWTPLLSGMTVPHRGGPVGMAGSITAAVCATHSEIPGLRRYGHRSVLIKPNVILTTGGFGEEDGQHCRMRNFHVLVKRAGYWKAGCVKKENPDKRWDERLYHTVSCLSNSLALVVGGRTSPSSAGLGMVWLKFHEPCNASDPDDITVELVSLQPAAEPAALRWRHSTTEVIFKGEKYLFLYGGRSAMEPVLGDWYFLHAQELSCTVIPVEGPAPESRHSHSACSWKGGVLIAGGLGAAERPLGSVCFLRELERGFRWQAVETQPPLVPRYSHTAHVHDGKLLLVGGVWFHSSSVPGVTVVDLTTGLCLDYAIDVEHLEWPLMLHNHSSVFLPNEKELLLIGGGGNCFSFGTHLNPEPVSLSLSNILTSH
;
A
#
# COMPACT_ATOMS: atom_id res chain seq x y z
N VAL A 1 -14.43 20.99 2.78
CA VAL A 1 -14.39 20.65 1.33
C VAL A 1 -13.56 21.62 0.50
N GLN A 2 -13.88 22.92 0.34
CA GLN A 2 -13.15 23.85 -0.58
C GLN A 2 -11.61 23.91 -0.46
N GLY A 3 -11.03 23.58 0.69
CA GLY A 3 -9.57 23.52 0.88
C GLY A 3 -8.86 22.30 0.26
N THR A 4 -9.60 21.25 -0.11
CA THR A 4 -9.02 19.98 -0.61
C THR A 4 -8.35 20.15 -1.97
N GLY A 5 -8.92 20.97 -2.87
CA GLY A 5 -8.35 21.28 -4.18
C GLY A 5 -6.94 21.90 -4.09
N GLY A 6 -6.74 22.82 -3.14
CA GLY A 6 -5.42 23.41 -2.89
C GLY A 6 -4.40 22.39 -2.36
N SER A 7 -4.81 21.49 -1.45
CA SER A 7 -3.94 20.42 -0.93
C SER A 7 -3.54 19.41 -2.00
N SER A 8 -4.49 19.04 -2.86
CA SER A 8 -4.28 18.18 -4.03
C SER A 8 -3.29 18.81 -5.02
N GLY A 9 -3.49 20.08 -5.36
CA GLY A 9 -2.59 20.84 -6.23
C GLY A 9 -1.14 20.86 -5.73
N VAL A 10 -0.93 21.09 -4.43
CA VAL A 10 0.43 21.05 -3.83
C VAL A 10 1.08 19.67 -4.00
N SER A 11 0.32 18.60 -3.84
CA SER A 11 0.83 17.23 -3.94
C SER A 11 1.12 16.83 -5.38
N LYS A 12 0.24 17.18 -6.35
CA LYS A 12 0.51 17.04 -7.80
C LYS A 12 1.76 17.82 -8.19
N CYS A 13 1.91 19.08 -7.73
CA CYS A 13 3.07 19.92 -8.02
C CYS A 13 4.37 19.31 -7.45
N SER A 14 4.32 18.72 -6.25
CA SER A 14 5.47 18.04 -5.65
C SER A 14 5.88 16.81 -6.47
N ALA A 15 4.92 16.01 -6.94
CA ALA A 15 5.18 14.85 -7.80
C ALA A 15 5.78 15.28 -9.16
N ALA A 16 5.25 16.35 -9.77
CA ALA A 16 5.78 16.91 -11.01
C ALA A 16 7.22 17.41 -10.86
N ALA A 17 7.55 18.09 -9.75
CA ALA A 17 8.90 18.55 -9.45
C ALA A 17 9.93 17.41 -9.29
N ARG A 18 9.45 16.18 -9.06
CA ARG A 18 10.28 14.96 -8.97
C ARG A 18 10.25 14.11 -10.24
N GLY A 19 9.64 14.61 -11.31
CA GLY A 19 9.63 13.94 -12.62
C GLY A 19 8.60 12.82 -12.75
N TYR A 20 7.68 12.65 -11.78
CA TYR A 20 6.60 11.68 -11.91
C TYR A 20 5.60 12.09 -12.99
N ILE A 21 5.22 13.38 -13.00
CA ILE A 21 4.24 13.96 -13.91
C ILE A 21 4.93 15.05 -14.74
N ARG A 22 4.70 15.05 -16.06
CA ARG A 22 5.15 16.13 -16.94
C ARG A 22 4.11 17.24 -16.95
N ASP A 23 4.26 18.17 -16.00
CA ASP A 23 3.35 19.29 -15.86
C ASP A 23 4.08 20.55 -15.40
N ARG A 24 4.25 21.51 -16.32
CA ARG A 24 4.87 22.79 -16.02
C ARG A 24 3.90 23.88 -15.56
N PHE A 25 2.59 23.61 -15.56
CA PHE A 25 1.54 24.57 -15.26
C PHE A 25 1.08 24.50 -13.80
N LEU A 26 1.18 23.34 -13.14
CA LEU A 26 0.86 23.19 -11.72
C LEU A 26 1.60 24.22 -10.84
N ARG A 27 2.87 24.49 -11.13
CA ARG A 27 3.67 25.50 -10.40
C ARG A 27 3.12 26.93 -10.52
N LEU A 28 2.32 27.22 -11.54
CA LEU A 28 1.70 28.52 -11.78
C LEU A 28 0.35 28.61 -11.05
N LEU A 29 -0.38 27.49 -10.96
CA LEU A 29 -1.71 27.39 -10.34
C LEU A 29 -1.67 27.17 -8.81
N VAL A 30 -0.59 26.58 -8.27
CA VAL A 30 -0.41 26.39 -6.81
C VAL A 30 0.19 27.63 -6.12
N GLY A 31 0.67 28.60 -6.91
CA GLY A 31 1.34 29.80 -6.41
C GLY A 31 2.63 29.49 -5.64
N GLY A 32 2.97 30.33 -4.66
CA GLY A 32 4.18 30.18 -3.83
C GLY A 32 4.13 29.03 -2.81
N ARG A 33 3.02 28.28 -2.72
CA ARG A 33 2.77 27.24 -1.71
C ARG A 33 3.45 25.91 -2.07
N ARG A 34 4.77 25.91 -2.21
CA ARG A 34 5.55 24.72 -2.56
C ARG A 34 5.95 23.96 -1.31
N ARG A 35 5.57 22.68 -1.23
CA ARG A 35 6.00 21.80 -0.14
C ARG A 35 6.24 20.39 -0.67
N ARG A 36 7.47 19.90 -0.48
CA ARG A 36 7.83 18.52 -0.83
C ARG A 36 6.95 17.53 -0.06
N ARG A 37 6.52 16.47 -0.73
CA ARG A 37 5.82 15.32 -0.15
C ARG A 37 6.73 14.09 -0.12
N ALA A 38 6.31 13.05 0.60
CA ALA A 38 7.00 11.78 0.65
C ALA A 38 6.89 11.03 -0.70
N PRO A 39 7.85 10.15 -1.06
CA PRO A 39 7.78 9.34 -2.27
C PRO A 39 6.48 8.54 -2.42
N LEU A 40 5.92 8.01 -1.32
CA LEU A 40 4.60 7.36 -1.31
C LEU A 40 3.50 8.25 -1.89
N VAL A 41 3.44 9.52 -1.43
CA VAL A 41 2.46 10.50 -1.93
C VAL A 41 2.72 10.81 -3.41
N HIS A 42 3.99 10.89 -3.84
CA HIS A 42 4.29 11.12 -5.26
C HIS A 42 3.80 9.97 -6.15
N ARG A 43 4.05 8.70 -5.79
CA ARG A 43 3.50 7.52 -6.50
C ARG A 43 1.97 7.54 -6.53
N GLY A 44 1.35 7.87 -5.40
CA GLY A 44 -0.10 8.02 -5.28
C GLY A 44 -0.73 9.06 -6.20
N TYR A 45 -0.11 10.24 -6.30
CA TYR A 45 -0.57 11.31 -7.19
C TYR A 45 -0.17 11.08 -8.65
N TYR A 46 0.93 10.37 -8.91
CA TYR A 46 1.31 9.90 -10.24
C TYR A 46 0.21 9.02 -10.83
N ILE A 47 -0.19 7.95 -10.12
CA ILE A 47 -1.17 7.00 -10.67
C ILE A 47 -2.54 7.63 -10.84
N ARG A 48 -2.92 8.54 -9.93
CA ARG A 48 -4.12 9.38 -10.06
C ARG A 48 -4.09 10.18 -11.37
N ALA A 49 -3.03 10.96 -11.58
CA ALA A 49 -2.89 11.78 -12.79
C ALA A 49 -2.83 10.92 -14.06
N ARG A 50 -2.12 9.79 -14.01
CA ARG A 50 -1.98 8.85 -15.13
C ARG A 50 -3.31 8.22 -15.52
N ALA A 51 -4.14 7.82 -14.55
CA ALA A 51 -5.46 7.26 -14.79
C ALA A 51 -6.41 8.25 -15.48
N VAL A 52 -6.44 9.50 -14.98
CA VAL A 52 -7.24 10.56 -15.60
C VAL A 52 -6.73 10.88 -17.00
N ASP A 53 -5.42 11.07 -17.16
CA ASP A 53 -4.80 11.38 -18.46
C ASP A 53 -5.04 10.30 -19.51
N HIS A 54 -4.94 9.03 -19.11
CA HIS A 54 -5.20 7.89 -19.99
C HIS A 54 -6.62 7.95 -20.56
N CYS A 55 -7.61 8.14 -19.70
CA CYS A 55 -9.02 8.18 -20.10
C CYS A 55 -9.32 9.43 -20.95
N VAL A 56 -8.85 10.61 -20.54
CA VAL A 56 -9.07 11.86 -21.29
C VAL A 56 -8.46 11.80 -22.69
N GLN A 57 -7.23 11.30 -22.81
CA GLN A 57 -6.60 11.15 -24.12
C GLN A 57 -7.29 10.09 -24.98
N ASP A 58 -7.77 8.98 -24.40
CA ASP A 58 -8.54 7.99 -25.15
C ASP A 58 -9.85 8.57 -25.69
N PHE A 59 -10.56 9.36 -24.87
CA PHE A 59 -11.75 10.10 -25.30
C PHE A 59 -11.43 11.00 -26.49
N LEU A 60 -10.43 11.89 -26.37
CA LEU A 60 -10.04 12.82 -27.43
C LEU A 60 -9.63 12.11 -28.73
N ARG A 61 -8.97 10.95 -28.65
CA ARG A 61 -8.63 10.14 -29.83
C ARG A 61 -9.86 9.54 -30.49
N LYS A 62 -10.79 8.96 -29.71
CA LYS A 62 -12.01 8.33 -30.24
C LYS A 62 -13.01 9.34 -30.82
N THR A 63 -12.96 10.58 -30.35
CA THR A 63 -13.84 11.64 -30.83
C THR A 63 -13.17 12.57 -31.84
N GLN A 64 -11.98 12.22 -32.34
CA GLN A 64 -11.25 13.05 -33.32
C GLN A 64 -12.02 13.24 -34.63
N SER A 65 -12.91 12.32 -35.00
CA SER A 65 -13.76 12.44 -36.19
C SER A 65 -14.92 13.43 -36.04
N HIS A 66 -15.22 13.86 -34.81
CA HIS A 66 -16.29 14.80 -34.53
C HIS A 66 -15.82 16.24 -34.80
N PRO A 67 -16.69 17.09 -35.38
CA PRO A 67 -16.33 18.47 -35.68
C PRO A 67 -16.11 19.33 -34.42
N ARG A 68 -16.69 18.90 -33.29
CA ARG A 68 -16.56 19.54 -31.99
C ARG A 68 -16.77 18.51 -30.88
N THR A 69 -16.08 18.74 -29.77
CA THR A 69 -16.15 17.92 -28.55
C THR A 69 -16.12 18.81 -27.32
N GLN A 70 -16.58 18.29 -26.18
CA GLN A 70 -16.61 19.04 -24.92
C GLN A 70 -16.02 18.22 -23.77
N ILE A 71 -15.35 18.92 -22.85
CA ILE A 71 -14.94 18.36 -21.56
C ILE A 71 -15.55 19.23 -20.47
N LEU A 72 -16.27 18.61 -19.53
CA LEU A 72 -16.80 19.25 -18.34
C LEU A 72 -16.12 18.68 -17.10
N SER A 73 -15.20 19.44 -16.52
CA SER A 73 -14.50 19.10 -15.29
C SER A 73 -15.25 19.63 -14.07
N LEU A 74 -15.85 18.72 -13.32
CA LEU A 74 -16.65 18.99 -12.13
C LEU A 74 -15.73 19.00 -10.92
N GLY A 75 -15.72 20.08 -10.13
CA GLY A 75 -14.83 20.24 -8.98
C GLY A 75 -13.36 20.35 -9.40
N ALA A 76 -13.10 21.16 -10.43
CA ALA A 76 -11.79 21.22 -11.08
C ALA A 76 -10.66 21.76 -10.19
N GLY A 77 -10.98 22.45 -9.09
CA GLY A 77 -10.03 23.02 -8.15
C GLY A 77 -8.98 23.88 -8.85
N PHE A 78 -7.71 23.53 -8.66
CA PHE A 78 -6.56 24.17 -9.29
C PHE A 78 -5.88 23.24 -10.31
N ASP A 79 -6.65 22.36 -10.95
CA ASP A 79 -6.14 21.41 -11.93
C ASP A 79 -5.57 22.11 -13.18
N SER A 80 -4.59 21.48 -13.82
CA SER A 80 -3.80 22.00 -14.95
C SER A 80 -4.07 21.27 -16.26
N LEU A 81 -5.00 20.31 -16.30
CA LEU A 81 -5.27 19.42 -17.44
C LEU A 81 -5.52 20.21 -18.73
N TYR A 82 -6.37 21.23 -18.70
CA TYR A 82 -6.62 22.09 -19.86
C TYR A 82 -5.31 22.64 -20.45
N PHE A 83 -4.48 23.28 -19.62
CA PHE A 83 -3.25 23.94 -20.08
C PHE A 83 -2.27 22.94 -20.68
N ARG A 84 -2.15 21.75 -20.08
CA ARG A 84 -1.31 20.68 -20.64
C ARG A 84 -1.81 20.20 -21.99
N LEU A 85 -3.10 19.91 -22.11
CA LEU A 85 -3.67 19.41 -23.36
C LEU A 85 -3.63 20.48 -24.47
N LYS A 86 -3.83 21.75 -24.12
CA LYS A 86 -3.70 22.89 -25.04
C LYS A 86 -2.27 23.03 -25.56
N ASP A 87 -1.27 23.00 -24.67
CA ASP A 87 0.17 23.07 -25.02
C ASP A 87 0.61 21.87 -25.87
N MET A 88 -0.02 20.71 -25.68
CA MET A 88 0.20 19.51 -26.51
C MET A 88 -0.53 19.53 -27.87
N GLY A 89 -1.38 20.53 -28.15
CA GLY A 89 -2.19 20.59 -29.37
C GLY A 89 -3.30 19.54 -29.42
N LEU A 90 -3.83 19.10 -28.28
CA LEU A 90 -4.87 18.05 -28.23
C LEU A 90 -6.30 18.60 -28.16
N LEU A 91 -6.49 19.93 -28.10
CA LEU A 91 -7.79 20.58 -27.91
C LEU A 91 -8.32 21.34 -29.13
N HIS A 92 -7.80 21.08 -30.35
CA HIS A 92 -8.14 21.85 -31.57
C HIS A 92 -9.65 22.03 -31.85
N HIS A 93 -10.49 21.06 -31.46
CA HIS A 93 -11.94 21.09 -31.62
C HIS A 93 -12.70 20.88 -30.29
N THR A 94 -12.00 21.05 -29.17
CA THR A 94 -12.54 20.75 -27.84
C THR A 94 -12.73 22.03 -27.03
N VAL A 95 -13.94 22.27 -26.54
CA VAL A 95 -14.18 23.32 -25.53
C VAL A 95 -14.17 22.69 -24.14
N VAL A 96 -13.42 23.28 -23.22
CA VAL A 96 -13.30 22.82 -21.84
C VAL A 96 -14.04 23.75 -20.90
N TYR A 97 -14.93 23.16 -20.11
CA TYR A 97 -15.69 23.81 -19.05
C TYR A 97 -15.17 23.27 -17.73
N GLU A 98 -14.82 24.16 -16.82
CA GLU A 98 -14.50 23.81 -15.45
C GLU A 98 -15.52 24.43 -14.51
N VAL A 99 -15.95 23.66 -13.51
CA VAL A 99 -16.88 24.10 -12.48
C VAL A 99 -16.26 23.84 -11.12
N ASP A 100 -16.32 24.83 -10.23
CA ASP A 100 -16.03 24.66 -8.81
C ASP A 100 -16.83 25.68 -8.00
N PHE A 101 -16.74 25.64 -6.68
CA PHE A 101 -17.34 26.65 -5.82
C PHE A 101 -16.92 28.07 -6.24
N PRO A 102 -17.81 29.08 -6.13
CA PRO A 102 -17.54 30.45 -6.56
C PRO A 102 -16.17 31.00 -6.10
N ASN A 103 -15.82 30.79 -4.83
CA ASN A 103 -14.56 31.25 -4.27
C ASN A 103 -13.32 30.57 -4.92
N VAL A 104 -13.40 29.26 -5.20
CA VAL A 104 -12.30 28.52 -5.82
C VAL A 104 -12.13 28.94 -7.28
N ALA A 105 -13.23 29.04 -8.02
CA ALA A 105 -13.26 29.52 -9.40
C ALA A 105 -12.68 30.95 -9.51
N CYS A 106 -13.10 31.87 -8.65
CA CYS A 106 -12.55 33.23 -8.60
C CYS A 106 -11.03 33.25 -8.34
N GLN A 107 -10.53 32.42 -7.41
CA GLN A 107 -9.09 32.34 -7.14
C GLN A 107 -8.31 31.80 -8.33
N LYS A 108 -8.81 30.75 -9.00
CA LYS A 108 -8.17 30.21 -10.22
C LYS A 108 -8.21 31.23 -11.36
N ALA A 109 -9.34 31.91 -11.59
CA ALA A 109 -9.45 32.97 -12.58
C ALA A 109 -8.42 34.10 -12.35
N ALA A 110 -8.23 34.53 -11.10
CA ALA A 110 -7.23 35.54 -10.75
C ALA A 110 -5.80 35.06 -11.06
N LEU A 111 -5.49 33.79 -10.83
CA LEU A 111 -4.19 33.21 -11.19
C LEU A 111 -3.99 33.15 -12.70
N ILE A 112 -5.00 32.73 -13.46
CA ILE A 112 -4.95 32.68 -14.93
C ILE A 112 -4.65 34.06 -15.51
N ARG A 113 -5.42 35.09 -15.10
CA ARG A 113 -5.23 36.48 -15.56
C ARG A 113 -3.85 37.04 -15.21
N ARG A 114 -3.36 36.74 -14.00
CA ARG A 114 -2.06 37.24 -13.52
C ARG A 114 -0.88 36.62 -14.28
N MET A 115 -0.98 35.37 -14.69
CA MET A 115 0.14 34.62 -15.27
C MET A 115 0.06 34.67 -16.79
N LYS A 116 0.94 35.48 -17.42
CA LYS A 116 0.97 35.70 -18.88
C LYS A 116 0.94 34.41 -19.70
N GLU A 117 1.66 33.37 -19.26
CA GLU A 117 1.68 32.07 -19.93
C GLU A 117 0.30 31.39 -19.94
N LEU A 118 -0.44 31.44 -18.82
CA LEU A 118 -1.79 30.85 -18.73
C LEU A 118 -2.79 31.68 -19.53
N SER A 119 -2.77 33.01 -19.35
CA SER A 119 -3.64 33.97 -20.04
C SER A 119 -3.49 33.90 -21.57
N ALA A 120 -2.27 33.72 -22.08
CA ALA A 120 -2.02 33.55 -23.51
C ALA A 120 -2.59 32.23 -24.05
N LEU A 121 -2.51 31.13 -23.28
CA LEU A 121 -3.02 29.81 -23.73
C LEU A 121 -4.54 29.77 -23.84
N VAL A 122 -5.25 30.44 -22.93
CA VAL A 122 -6.72 30.50 -22.92
C VAL A 122 -7.30 31.54 -23.88
N GLY A 123 -6.46 32.39 -24.48
CA GLY A 123 -6.91 33.49 -25.34
C GLY A 123 -7.71 34.55 -24.58
N ASP A 124 -7.18 35.02 -23.44
CA ASP A 124 -7.84 36.04 -22.61
C ASP A 124 -7.98 37.38 -23.37
N THR A 125 -9.21 37.78 -23.65
CA THR A 125 -9.51 39.06 -24.32
C THR A 125 -9.70 40.22 -23.34
N GLY A 126 -9.47 40.01 -22.04
CA GLY A 126 -9.55 41.06 -21.00
C GLY A 126 -10.98 41.38 -20.54
N GLY A 127 -11.96 40.52 -20.82
CA GLY A 127 -13.33 40.66 -20.32
C GLY A 127 -13.45 40.27 -18.84
N GLU A 128 -14.16 41.08 -18.04
CA GLU A 128 -14.60 40.65 -16.71
C GLU A 128 -15.66 39.56 -16.83
N GLY A 129 -15.54 38.51 -16.01
CA GLY A 129 -16.54 37.44 -15.97
C GLY A 129 -17.90 37.97 -15.54
N LEU A 130 -18.98 37.55 -16.21
CA LEU A 130 -20.33 38.00 -15.89
C LEU A 130 -21.01 36.98 -14.96
N GLY A 131 -21.28 37.39 -13.71
CA GLY A 131 -22.00 36.57 -12.74
C GLY A 131 -21.29 35.25 -12.40
N VAL A 132 -21.93 34.13 -12.74
CA VAL A 132 -21.46 32.76 -12.46
C VAL A 132 -20.26 32.36 -13.32
N ILE A 133 -20.11 32.95 -14.51
CA ILE A 133 -18.98 32.69 -15.41
C ILE A 133 -17.80 33.56 -14.96
N THR A 134 -16.93 32.99 -14.12
CA THR A 134 -15.79 33.71 -13.52
C THR A 134 -14.67 34.01 -14.52
N PHE A 135 -14.52 33.19 -15.56
CA PHE A 135 -13.54 33.36 -16.64
C PHE A 135 -14.05 32.76 -17.95
N SER A 136 -13.79 33.44 -19.07
CA SER A 136 -14.21 33.04 -20.41
C SER A 136 -13.08 33.34 -21.41
N GLY A 137 -12.43 32.28 -21.91
CA GLY A 137 -11.45 32.33 -22.99
C GLY A 137 -12.02 31.80 -24.31
N GLU A 138 -11.15 31.55 -25.29
CA GLU A 138 -11.53 31.04 -26.63
C GLU A 138 -12.20 29.66 -26.55
N ASP A 139 -11.52 28.69 -25.94
CA ASP A 139 -11.95 27.29 -25.79
C ASP A 139 -11.94 26.81 -24.33
N TYR A 140 -11.93 27.75 -23.38
CA TYR A 140 -11.92 27.49 -21.94
C TYR A 140 -12.93 28.36 -21.20
N LYS A 141 -13.80 27.75 -20.40
CA LYS A 141 -14.79 28.42 -19.54
C LYS A 141 -14.63 27.97 -18.10
N LEU A 142 -14.64 28.89 -17.14
CA LEU A 142 -14.59 28.59 -15.71
C LEU A 142 -15.81 29.18 -15.00
N LEU A 143 -16.58 28.31 -14.36
CA LEU A 143 -17.84 28.65 -13.72
C LEU A 143 -17.73 28.44 -12.20
N GLY A 144 -18.29 29.40 -11.46
CA GLY A 144 -18.39 29.36 -10.00
C GLY A 144 -19.76 28.90 -9.55
N VAL A 145 -19.99 27.59 -9.44
CA VAL A 145 -21.28 26.99 -9.08
C VAL A 145 -21.10 25.90 -8.02
N ASP A 146 -22.02 25.84 -7.06
CA ASP A 146 -22.13 24.69 -6.17
C ASP A 146 -22.75 23.50 -6.93
N LEU A 147 -21.99 22.41 -7.09
CA LEU A 147 -22.45 21.21 -7.80
C LEU A 147 -23.69 20.55 -7.17
N SER A 148 -24.03 20.88 -5.92
CA SER A 148 -25.26 20.41 -5.27
C SER A 148 -26.51 21.15 -5.74
N GLU A 149 -26.36 22.31 -6.37
CA GLU A 149 -27.44 23.15 -6.90
C GLU A 149 -27.60 22.92 -8.42
N LEU A 150 -28.14 21.76 -8.77
CA LEU A 150 -28.19 21.26 -10.15
C LEU A 150 -28.88 22.21 -11.13
N SER A 151 -29.97 22.86 -10.74
CA SER A 151 -30.69 23.82 -11.60
C SER A 151 -29.85 25.07 -11.90
N GLU A 152 -29.00 25.51 -10.96
CA GLU A 152 -28.08 26.61 -11.21
C GLU A 152 -26.94 26.17 -12.13
N LEU A 153 -26.42 24.95 -11.93
CA LEU A 153 -25.39 24.35 -12.77
C LEU A 153 -25.84 24.26 -14.24
N GLU A 154 -27.02 23.72 -14.48
CA GLU A 154 -27.61 23.59 -15.81
C GLU A 154 -27.73 24.95 -16.50
N ARG A 155 -28.41 25.91 -15.85
CA ARG A 155 -28.56 27.27 -16.38
C ARG A 155 -27.21 27.92 -16.71
N ALA A 156 -26.23 27.80 -15.82
CA ALA A 156 -24.93 28.43 -16.01
C ALA A 156 -24.12 27.79 -17.14
N LEU A 157 -24.23 26.47 -17.33
CA LEU A 157 -23.59 25.75 -18.42
C LEU A 157 -24.23 26.09 -19.78
N GLU A 158 -25.56 26.20 -19.84
CA GLU A 158 -26.28 26.68 -21.02
C GLU A 158 -25.87 28.12 -21.39
N GLU A 159 -25.83 29.03 -20.40
CA GLU A 159 -25.36 30.41 -20.58
C GLU A 159 -23.90 30.48 -21.06
N ALA A 160 -23.07 29.51 -20.64
CA ALA A 160 -21.68 29.38 -21.10
C ALA A 160 -21.54 28.71 -22.49
N GLY A 161 -22.64 28.27 -23.09
CA GLY A 161 -22.70 27.65 -24.41
C GLY A 161 -22.31 26.18 -24.45
N LEU A 162 -22.55 25.43 -23.36
CA LEU A 162 -22.52 23.97 -23.38
C LEU A 162 -23.64 23.45 -24.30
N ASP A 163 -23.40 22.37 -25.05
CA ASP A 163 -24.33 21.85 -26.04
C ASP A 163 -24.51 20.35 -25.79
N ASN A 164 -25.74 19.94 -25.50
CA ASN A 164 -26.02 18.58 -25.06
C ASN A 164 -26.03 17.53 -26.19
N GLU A 165 -25.98 17.97 -27.45
CA GLU A 165 -25.86 17.09 -28.62
C GLU A 165 -24.40 16.81 -29.02
N ILE A 166 -23.44 17.52 -28.42
CA ILE A 166 -22.02 17.35 -28.68
C ILE A 166 -21.42 16.28 -27.75
N PRO A 167 -20.55 15.39 -28.26
CA PRO A 167 -19.86 14.41 -27.43
C PRO A 167 -19.15 15.07 -26.24
N THR A 168 -19.57 14.72 -25.03
CA THR A 168 -19.13 15.38 -23.81
C THR A 168 -18.50 14.39 -22.84
N LEU A 169 -17.28 14.69 -22.39
CA LEU A 169 -16.61 13.98 -21.30
C LEU A 169 -16.81 14.73 -19.98
N PHE A 170 -17.46 14.10 -19.02
CA PHE A 170 -17.54 14.55 -17.64
C PHE A 170 -16.34 13.99 -16.86
N ILE A 171 -15.71 14.82 -16.03
CA ILE A 171 -14.62 14.42 -15.16
C ILE A 171 -15.00 14.79 -13.72
N ALA A 172 -14.98 13.81 -12.81
CA ALA A 172 -15.06 14.05 -11.38
C ALA A 172 -13.89 13.32 -10.69
N GLU A 173 -12.88 14.07 -10.26
CA GLU A 173 -11.62 13.52 -9.71
C GLU A 173 -11.50 13.82 -8.21
N VAL A 174 -12.06 12.94 -7.38
CA VAL A 174 -12.23 13.08 -5.91
C VAL A 174 -13.16 14.25 -5.58
N VAL A 175 -14.43 14.14 -6.01
CA VAL A 175 -15.40 15.26 -5.97
C VAL A 175 -16.76 14.80 -5.45
N LEU A 176 -17.39 13.84 -6.13
CA LEU A 176 -18.70 13.31 -5.76
C LEU A 176 -18.67 12.68 -4.37
N THR A 177 -17.53 12.13 -3.95
CA THR A 177 -17.33 11.58 -2.61
C THR A 177 -17.57 12.59 -1.48
N TYR A 178 -17.47 13.89 -1.74
CA TYR A 178 -17.72 14.94 -0.74
C TYR A 178 -19.18 15.42 -0.71
N MET A 179 -20.00 14.98 -1.65
CA MET A 179 -21.40 15.36 -1.75
C MET A 179 -22.29 14.29 -1.13
N GLU A 180 -23.42 14.68 -0.56
CA GLU A 180 -24.47 13.72 -0.17
C GLU A 180 -24.81 12.79 -1.35
N ASN A 181 -25.08 11.51 -1.07
CA ASN A 181 -25.35 10.51 -2.11
C ASN A 181 -26.53 10.93 -3.00
N SER A 182 -27.58 11.51 -2.42
CA SER A 182 -28.76 12.00 -3.16
C SER A 182 -28.39 13.08 -4.20
N ARG A 183 -27.53 14.02 -3.82
CA ARG A 183 -27.08 15.14 -4.68
C ARG A 183 -26.12 14.66 -5.77
N SER A 184 -25.13 13.84 -5.42
CA SER A 184 -24.20 13.29 -6.41
C SER A 184 -24.89 12.34 -7.39
N ASP A 185 -25.88 11.55 -6.93
CA ASP A 185 -26.69 10.73 -7.81
C ASP A 185 -27.57 11.53 -8.76
N ALA A 186 -28.12 12.65 -8.30
CA ALA A 186 -28.88 13.56 -9.15
C ALA A 186 -28.00 14.10 -10.28
N LEU A 187 -26.75 14.48 -9.99
CA LEU A 187 -25.78 14.93 -10.99
C LEU A 187 -25.41 13.84 -12.01
N VAL A 188 -25.13 12.61 -11.54
CA VAL A 188 -24.81 11.47 -12.42
C VAL A 188 -26.00 11.11 -13.32
N ARG A 189 -27.22 11.17 -12.79
CA ARG A 189 -28.46 10.94 -13.56
C ARG A 189 -28.70 12.06 -14.56
N TRP A 190 -28.57 13.31 -14.15
CA TRP A 190 -28.72 14.47 -15.02
C TRP A 190 -27.80 14.38 -16.23
N ALA A 191 -26.51 14.07 -16.03
CA ALA A 191 -25.56 13.90 -17.11
C ALA A 191 -25.98 12.79 -18.11
N ALA A 192 -26.55 11.69 -17.62
CA ALA A 192 -27.08 10.64 -18.48
C ALA A 192 -28.37 11.07 -19.21
N GLU A 193 -29.28 11.78 -18.56
CA GLU A 193 -30.58 12.16 -19.13
C GLU A 193 -30.47 13.27 -20.18
N HIS A 194 -29.59 14.26 -19.95
CA HIS A 194 -29.55 15.48 -20.75
C HIS A 194 -28.67 15.35 -21.99
N PHE A 195 -27.67 14.44 -21.98
CA PHE A 195 -26.69 14.32 -23.06
C PHE A 195 -26.94 13.04 -23.87
N SER A 196 -27.03 13.19 -25.19
CA SER A 196 -27.24 12.07 -26.11
C SER A 196 -25.98 11.22 -26.28
N ARG A 197 -24.79 11.85 -26.19
CA ARG A 197 -23.47 11.23 -26.36
C ARG A 197 -22.53 11.67 -25.24
N ALA A 198 -22.37 10.84 -24.22
CA ALA A 198 -21.63 11.22 -23.02
C ALA A 198 -20.69 10.12 -22.54
N CYS A 199 -19.62 10.57 -21.89
CA CYS A 199 -18.66 9.75 -21.17
C CYS A 199 -18.48 10.32 -19.76
N PHE A 200 -18.48 9.50 -18.72
CA PHE A 200 -18.20 9.93 -17.35
C PHE A 200 -16.94 9.27 -16.85
N LEU A 201 -15.97 10.07 -16.42
CA LEU A 201 -14.74 9.65 -15.78
C LEU A 201 -14.82 10.00 -14.28
N LEU A 202 -14.76 8.98 -13.44
CA LEU A 202 -14.77 9.11 -11.98
C LEU A 202 -13.48 8.51 -11.41
N TYR A 203 -12.78 9.24 -10.54
CA TYR A 203 -11.66 8.73 -9.73
C TYR A 203 -11.90 9.05 -8.27
N GLU A 204 -12.16 8.06 -7.42
CA GLU A 204 -12.52 8.25 -6.01
C GLU A 204 -12.05 7.11 -5.10
N GLN A 205 -12.30 7.26 -3.80
CA GLN A 205 -12.00 6.29 -2.76
C GLN A 205 -13.00 5.11 -2.76
N MET A 206 -12.55 3.96 -2.26
CA MET A 206 -13.39 2.80 -1.95
C MET A 206 -12.89 2.04 -0.72
N HIS A 207 -13.61 1.00 -0.33
CA HIS A 207 -13.35 0.08 0.78
C HIS A 207 -13.26 0.76 2.15
N PRO A 208 -14.39 1.27 2.68
CA PRO A 208 -14.42 2.00 3.95
C PRO A 208 -14.16 1.16 5.20
N GLU A 209 -14.42 -0.14 5.15
CA GLU A 209 -14.58 -0.97 6.35
C GLU A 209 -13.30 -1.68 6.82
N ASP A 210 -12.32 -1.86 5.93
CA ASP A 210 -11.07 -2.52 6.29
C ASP A 210 -10.18 -1.60 7.18
N PRO A 211 -9.07 -2.13 7.77
CA PRO A 211 -8.18 -1.35 8.61
C PRO A 211 -7.70 -0.02 8.00
N PHE A 212 -7.29 -0.03 6.73
CA PHE A 212 -6.79 1.16 6.04
C PHE A 212 -7.94 2.11 5.71
N GLY A 213 -9.06 1.58 5.23
CA GLY A 213 -10.30 2.31 4.95
C GLY A 213 -10.80 3.08 6.17
N ARG A 214 -10.74 2.49 7.37
CA ARG A 214 -11.10 3.15 8.62
C ARG A 214 -10.19 4.32 8.97
N VAL A 215 -8.87 4.15 8.85
CA VAL A 215 -7.91 5.26 9.07
C VAL A 215 -8.16 6.38 8.07
N MET A 216 -8.42 6.04 6.80
CA MET A 216 -8.76 7.01 5.75
C MET A 216 -10.04 7.77 6.09
N GLN A 217 -11.12 7.09 6.49
CA GLN A 217 -12.38 7.73 6.86
C GLN A 217 -12.21 8.68 8.07
N GLN A 218 -11.47 8.26 9.09
CA GLN A 218 -11.20 9.08 10.27
C GLN A 218 -10.43 10.36 9.89
N HIS A 219 -9.40 10.26 9.04
CA HIS A 219 -8.66 11.41 8.54
C HIS A 219 -9.57 12.44 7.85
N PHE A 220 -10.40 11.99 6.91
CA PHE A 220 -11.30 12.90 6.19
C PHE A 220 -12.39 13.50 7.08
N SER A 221 -12.82 12.77 8.11
CA SER A 221 -13.76 13.25 9.12
C SER A 221 -13.13 14.35 9.98
N GLN A 222 -11.89 14.16 10.45
CA GLN A 222 -11.14 15.16 11.22
C GLN A 222 -10.88 16.45 10.43
N LEU A 223 -10.79 16.35 9.10
CA LEU A 223 -10.64 17.51 8.20
C LEU A 223 -11.97 18.20 7.84
N ASN A 224 -13.10 17.77 8.42
CA ASN A 224 -14.45 18.25 8.05
C ASN A 224 -14.74 18.10 6.55
N SER A 225 -14.39 16.92 6.02
CA SER A 225 -14.53 16.56 4.60
C SER A 225 -14.88 15.09 4.47
N ALA A 226 -15.91 14.64 5.19
CA ALA A 226 -16.35 13.25 5.20
C ALA A 226 -16.60 12.70 3.79
N LEU A 227 -16.31 11.40 3.61
CA LEU A 227 -16.45 10.69 2.34
C LEU A 227 -17.85 10.06 2.27
N HIS A 228 -18.85 10.84 1.87
CA HIS A 228 -20.25 10.45 1.84
C HIS A 228 -20.54 9.31 0.84
N SER A 229 -19.88 9.27 -0.31
CA SER A 229 -20.13 8.22 -1.32
C SER A 229 -19.98 6.80 -0.76
N LEU A 230 -19.04 6.60 0.17
CA LEU A 230 -18.71 5.29 0.73
C LEU A 230 -19.87 4.65 1.52
N ALA A 231 -20.84 5.44 2.00
CA ALA A 231 -21.97 4.92 2.75
C ALA A 231 -22.94 4.05 1.92
N GLN A 232 -23.05 4.32 0.62
CA GLN A 232 -23.90 3.56 -0.32
C GLN A 232 -23.09 2.85 -1.40
N TYR A 233 -21.92 3.36 -1.73
CA TYR A 233 -21.07 2.88 -2.82
C TYR A 233 -19.67 2.51 -2.30
N PRO A 234 -19.55 1.44 -1.48
CA PRO A 234 -18.32 1.10 -0.78
C PRO A 234 -17.26 0.44 -1.66
N ASP A 235 -17.61 -0.04 -2.86
CA ASP A 235 -16.72 -0.80 -3.73
C ASP A 235 -17.01 -0.57 -5.22
N CYS A 236 -16.15 -1.15 -6.06
CA CYS A 236 -16.26 -1.11 -7.52
C CYS A 236 -17.62 -1.62 -8.04
N GLU A 237 -18.18 -2.68 -7.45
CA GLU A 237 -19.42 -3.30 -7.91
C GLU A 237 -20.62 -2.39 -7.61
N ALA A 238 -20.65 -1.80 -6.41
CA ALA A 238 -21.65 -0.81 -6.03
C ALA A 238 -21.58 0.44 -6.91
N GLN A 239 -20.37 0.91 -7.26
CA GLN A 239 -20.20 2.04 -8.20
C GLN A 239 -20.66 1.67 -9.62
N GLN A 240 -20.40 0.45 -10.11
CA GLN A 240 -20.93 0.02 -11.41
C GLN A 240 -22.46 0.00 -11.41
N ARG A 241 -23.08 -0.63 -10.40
CA ARG A 241 -24.55 -0.63 -10.22
C ARG A 241 -25.11 0.78 -10.21
N ARG A 242 -24.49 1.69 -9.46
CA ARG A 242 -24.87 3.11 -9.39
C ARG A 242 -25.02 3.71 -10.78
N PHE A 243 -24.00 3.61 -11.63
CA PHE A 243 -24.03 4.24 -12.96
C PHE A 243 -25.10 3.62 -13.86
N PHE A 244 -25.27 2.29 -13.85
CA PHE A 244 -26.35 1.63 -14.60
C PHE A 244 -27.74 2.09 -14.14
N GLU A 245 -27.97 2.15 -12.83
CA GLU A 245 -29.23 2.64 -12.25
C GLU A 245 -29.52 4.12 -12.54
N LYS A 246 -28.49 4.92 -12.83
CA LYS A 246 -28.63 6.34 -13.23
C LYS A 246 -28.69 6.54 -14.75
N GLY A 247 -28.84 5.50 -15.55
CA GLY A 247 -29.12 5.61 -16.98
C GLY A 247 -27.91 5.56 -17.91
N TRP A 248 -26.73 5.17 -17.39
CA TRP A 248 -25.55 4.89 -18.22
C TRP A 248 -25.65 3.48 -18.81
N THR A 249 -25.27 3.30 -20.08
CA THR A 249 -25.45 2.02 -20.80
C THR A 249 -24.25 1.10 -20.69
N GLU A 250 -23.06 1.66 -20.44
CA GLU A 250 -21.81 0.93 -20.30
C GLU A 250 -21.04 1.49 -19.11
N CYS A 251 -20.36 0.62 -18.36
CA CYS A 251 -19.59 1.02 -17.19
C CYS A 251 -18.44 0.05 -16.93
N SER A 252 -17.21 0.56 -16.93
CA SER A 252 -15.98 -0.17 -16.60
C SER A 252 -15.34 0.46 -15.38
N VAL A 253 -14.79 -0.36 -14.49
CA VAL A 253 -14.11 0.11 -13.26
C VAL A 253 -12.88 -0.74 -13.00
N MET A 254 -11.81 -0.11 -12.50
CA MET A 254 -10.60 -0.78 -12.04
C MET A 254 -10.07 -0.10 -10.77
N ASP A 255 -9.49 -0.89 -9.88
CA ASP A 255 -8.66 -0.33 -8.81
C ASP A 255 -7.30 0.17 -9.34
N MET A 256 -6.54 0.87 -8.52
CA MET A 256 -5.28 1.44 -8.98
C MET A 256 -4.13 0.44 -9.08
N ASN A 257 -4.20 -0.72 -8.42
CA ASN A 257 -3.24 -1.81 -8.64
C ASN A 257 -3.48 -2.43 -10.02
N GLU A 258 -4.74 -2.73 -10.35
CA GLU A 258 -5.16 -3.21 -11.67
C GLU A 258 -4.77 -2.21 -12.76
N PHE A 259 -5.07 -0.92 -12.57
CA PHE A 259 -4.72 0.12 -13.54
C PHE A 259 -3.20 0.26 -13.73
N PHE A 260 -2.42 0.29 -12.64
CA PHE A 260 -0.95 0.34 -12.75
C PHE A 260 -0.41 -0.88 -13.50
N THR A 261 -1.00 -2.04 -13.24
CA THR A 261 -0.59 -3.32 -13.81
C THR A 261 -0.93 -3.46 -15.30
N CYS A 262 -2.15 -3.06 -15.69
CA CYS A 262 -2.72 -3.36 -17.00
C CYS A 262 -2.66 -2.17 -17.97
N CYS A 263 -2.66 -0.93 -17.46
CA CYS A 263 -2.77 0.29 -18.26
C CYS A 263 -1.48 1.14 -18.24
N THR A 264 -0.46 0.74 -17.49
CA THR A 264 0.85 1.40 -17.50
C THR A 264 1.89 0.50 -18.18
N PRO A 265 2.53 0.95 -19.28
CA PRO A 265 3.61 0.20 -19.93
C PRO A 265 4.77 -0.14 -18.97
N GLU A 266 5.43 -1.27 -19.20
CA GLU A 266 6.48 -1.78 -18.30
C GLU A 266 7.65 -0.81 -18.14
N ASP A 267 8.08 -0.14 -19.22
CA ASP A 267 9.13 0.88 -19.20
C ASP A 267 8.74 2.09 -18.33
N GLU A 268 7.46 2.47 -18.35
CA GLU A 268 6.94 3.54 -17.51
C GLU A 268 6.83 3.09 -16.03
N GLN A 269 6.46 1.84 -15.77
CA GLN A 269 6.50 1.27 -14.41
C GLN A 269 7.93 1.31 -13.85
N GLN A 270 8.91 0.80 -14.60
CA GLN A 270 10.33 0.81 -14.23
C GLN A 270 10.85 2.23 -14.00
N ARG A 271 10.48 3.18 -14.87
CA ARG A 271 10.85 4.60 -14.73
C ARG A 271 10.35 5.17 -13.41
N VAL A 272 9.07 5.00 -13.09
CA VAL A 272 8.45 5.50 -11.87
C VAL A 272 9.09 4.89 -10.63
N GLN A 273 9.40 3.59 -10.68
CA GLN A 273 10.05 2.88 -9.59
C GLN A 273 11.47 3.40 -9.31
N ALA A 274 12.18 3.88 -10.34
CA ALA A 274 13.55 4.38 -10.24
C ALA A 274 13.68 5.87 -9.84
N LEU A 275 12.58 6.65 -9.82
CA LEU A 275 12.64 8.10 -9.57
C LEU A 275 13.13 8.48 -8.18
N GLU A 276 12.75 7.71 -7.16
CA GLU A 276 13.10 7.96 -5.77
C GLU A 276 13.32 6.66 -4.99
N PRO A 277 14.23 6.66 -4.01
CA PRO A 277 14.33 5.57 -3.03
C PRO A 277 12.99 5.34 -2.34
N PHE A 278 12.53 4.08 -2.30
CA PHE A 278 11.18 3.73 -1.85
C PHE A 278 11.15 2.42 -1.04
N ASP A 279 10.41 2.44 0.07
CA ASP A 279 10.31 1.33 1.02
C ASP A 279 8.92 1.09 1.63
N GLU A 280 7.93 1.92 1.29
CA GLU A 280 6.56 1.91 1.82
C GLU A 280 5.60 1.10 0.90
N TYR A 281 6.02 -0.09 0.47
CA TYR A 281 5.29 -0.92 -0.50
C TYR A 281 3.88 -1.29 -0.04
N GLU A 282 3.72 -1.69 1.23
CA GLU A 282 2.43 -1.98 1.86
C GLU A 282 1.47 -0.81 1.70
N GLU A 283 1.92 0.39 2.05
CA GLU A 283 1.09 1.60 1.99
C GLU A 283 0.75 2.01 0.55
N TRP A 284 1.66 1.74 -0.39
CA TRP A 284 1.42 2.00 -1.81
C TRP A 284 0.32 1.10 -2.37
N HIS A 285 0.39 -0.21 -2.12
CA HIS A 285 -0.61 -1.15 -2.60
C HIS A 285 -1.95 -0.99 -1.87
N LEU A 286 -1.93 -0.73 -0.56
CA LEU A 286 -3.15 -0.42 0.19
C LEU A 286 -3.80 0.86 -0.34
N LYS A 287 -3.04 1.94 -0.57
CA LYS A 287 -3.60 3.13 -1.25
C LYS A 287 -4.21 2.76 -2.59
N CYS A 288 -3.58 1.88 -3.35
CA CYS A 288 -4.09 1.54 -4.68
C CYS A 288 -5.36 0.68 -4.64
N SER A 289 -5.50 -0.18 -3.63
CA SER A 289 -6.74 -0.93 -3.36
C SER A 289 -7.87 -0.04 -2.84
N HIS A 290 -7.58 1.16 -2.35
CA HIS A 290 -8.58 2.08 -1.77
C HIS A 290 -8.98 3.22 -2.69
N TYR A 291 -8.53 3.20 -3.94
CA TYR A 291 -8.94 4.15 -4.97
C TYR A 291 -9.24 3.41 -6.26
N PHE A 292 -10.22 3.90 -7.00
CA PHE A 292 -10.61 3.34 -8.29
C PHE A 292 -10.69 4.41 -9.36
N VAL A 293 -10.68 3.96 -10.62
CA VAL A 293 -11.08 4.73 -11.79
C VAL A 293 -12.25 4.02 -12.45
N LEU A 294 -13.30 4.78 -12.75
CA LEU A 294 -14.50 4.30 -13.41
C LEU A 294 -14.74 5.15 -14.66
N THR A 295 -15.11 4.47 -15.73
CA THR A 295 -15.54 5.08 -16.97
C THR A 295 -16.90 4.54 -17.37
N ALA A 296 -17.87 5.42 -17.53
CA ALA A 296 -19.20 5.09 -18.04
C ALA A 296 -19.45 5.80 -19.37
N SER A 297 -20.22 5.18 -20.27
CA SER A 297 -20.58 5.76 -21.56
C SER A 297 -22.04 5.57 -21.91
N LYS A 298 -22.57 6.52 -22.68
CA LYS A 298 -23.90 6.50 -23.29
C LYS A 298 -23.83 7.09 -24.70
N GLY A 299 -24.44 6.41 -25.67
CA GLY A 299 -24.59 6.91 -27.05
C GLY A 299 -23.28 7.09 -27.82
N MET A 300 -22.22 6.36 -27.46
CA MET A 300 -20.92 6.40 -28.13
C MET A 300 -20.78 5.25 -29.11
N GLU A 301 -20.40 5.54 -30.36
CA GLU A 301 -20.11 4.54 -31.38
C GLU A 301 -18.71 4.80 -32.00
N PRO A 302 -17.76 3.85 -31.90
CA PRO A 302 -17.81 2.66 -31.05
C PRO A 302 -17.86 3.04 -29.55
N SER A 303 -18.20 2.08 -28.71
CA SER A 303 -18.27 2.26 -27.26
C SER A 303 -16.98 2.82 -26.65
N TRP A 304 -17.13 3.71 -25.66
CA TRP A 304 -15.98 4.31 -24.98
C TRP A 304 -15.62 3.55 -23.72
N THR A 305 -14.71 2.59 -23.88
CA THR A 305 -14.27 1.70 -22.79
C THR A 305 -12.73 1.73 -22.62
N PRO A 306 -12.15 2.84 -22.12
CA PRO A 306 -10.69 3.01 -22.03
C PRO A 306 -10.01 2.07 -21.03
N LEU A 307 -10.80 1.41 -20.18
CA LEU A 307 -10.34 0.48 -19.14
C LEU A 307 -10.44 -1.00 -19.55
N LEU A 308 -10.99 -1.32 -20.74
CA LEU A 308 -11.00 -2.70 -21.24
C LEU A 308 -9.63 -3.05 -21.82
N SER A 309 -8.80 -3.72 -21.03
CA SER A 309 -7.61 -4.39 -21.55
C SER A 309 -8.02 -5.70 -22.26
N GLY A 310 -7.47 -5.96 -23.44
CA GLY A 310 -7.61 -7.24 -24.17
C GLY A 310 -6.85 -8.40 -23.53
N MET A 311 -6.42 -8.26 -22.29
CA MET A 311 -5.79 -9.32 -21.49
C MET A 311 -6.80 -9.81 -20.46
N THR A 312 -6.96 -11.12 -20.38
CA THR A 312 -7.65 -11.78 -19.26
C THR A 312 -6.94 -11.39 -17.97
N VAL A 313 -7.45 -10.37 -17.29
CA VAL A 313 -7.21 -10.22 -15.85
C VAL A 313 -7.63 -11.57 -15.26
N PRO A 314 -6.76 -12.28 -14.49
CA PRO A 314 -7.20 -13.48 -13.80
C PRO A 314 -8.51 -13.12 -13.13
N HIS A 315 -9.58 -13.86 -13.47
CA HIS A 315 -10.92 -13.63 -12.92
C HIS A 315 -10.78 -13.20 -11.47
N ARG A 316 -11.47 -12.12 -11.07
CA ARG A 316 -11.71 -11.81 -9.65
C ARG A 316 -11.97 -13.15 -8.99
N GLY A 317 -10.99 -13.67 -8.25
CA GLY A 317 -11.29 -14.72 -7.30
C GLY A 317 -12.39 -14.09 -6.47
N GLY A 318 -13.56 -14.73 -6.39
CA GLY A 318 -14.55 -14.31 -5.41
C GLY A 318 -13.88 -14.14 -4.04
N PRO A 319 -14.55 -13.48 -3.07
CA PRO A 319 -14.00 -13.34 -1.72
C PRO A 319 -13.37 -14.67 -1.29
N VAL A 320 -12.12 -14.61 -0.83
CA VAL A 320 -11.33 -15.79 -0.47
C VAL A 320 -12.22 -16.69 0.39
N GLY A 321 -12.43 -17.92 -0.04
CA GLY A 321 -13.32 -18.85 0.65
C GLY A 321 -12.76 -19.13 2.04
N MET A 322 -13.38 -18.55 3.07
CA MET A 322 -12.91 -18.72 4.43
C MET A 322 -13.39 -20.06 4.99
N ALA A 323 -12.47 -20.89 5.45
CA ALA A 323 -12.76 -22.18 6.09
C ALA A 323 -13.32 -22.01 7.51
N GLY A 324 -13.10 -20.85 8.14
CA GLY A 324 -13.61 -20.52 9.47
C GLY A 324 -12.98 -19.23 10.01
N SER A 325 -13.11 -19.02 11.31
CA SER A 325 -12.48 -17.90 12.05
C SER A 325 -11.59 -18.42 13.18
N ILE A 326 -10.61 -17.59 13.55
CA ILE A 326 -9.69 -17.80 14.66
C ILE A 326 -9.95 -16.68 15.67
N THR A 327 -10.27 -17.07 16.90
CA THR A 327 -10.44 -16.13 18.00
C THR A 327 -9.13 -15.42 18.30
N ALA A 328 -9.17 -14.10 18.26
CA ALA A 328 -8.09 -13.25 18.74
C ALA A 328 -8.41 -12.71 20.13
N ALA A 329 -7.39 -12.57 20.96
CA ALA A 329 -7.48 -11.94 22.26
C ALA A 329 -6.29 -11.01 22.48
N VAL A 330 -6.51 -9.91 23.19
CA VAL A 330 -5.41 -9.09 23.69
C VAL A 330 -4.57 -9.94 24.64
N CYS A 331 -3.25 -9.88 24.51
CA CYS A 331 -2.35 -10.53 25.47
C CYS A 331 -2.58 -9.91 26.86
N ALA A 332 -3.04 -10.70 27.83
CA ALA A 332 -3.31 -10.19 29.17
C ALA A 332 -2.01 -9.66 29.83
N THR A 333 -1.92 -8.34 30.00
CA THR A 333 -0.77 -7.65 30.59
C THR A 333 -1.13 -6.94 31.89
N HIS A 334 -0.17 -6.86 32.81
CA HIS A 334 -0.32 -6.19 34.11
C HIS A 334 0.10 -4.70 34.10
N SER A 335 0.53 -4.17 32.96
CA SER A 335 0.98 -2.77 32.81
C SER A 335 0.89 -2.32 31.35
N GLU A 336 0.96 -1.00 31.11
CA GLU A 336 1.29 -0.47 29.79
C GLU A 336 2.52 -1.18 29.24
N ILE A 337 2.54 -1.40 27.92
CA ILE A 337 3.62 -2.10 27.24
C ILE A 337 4.45 -1.07 26.47
N PRO A 338 5.36 -0.34 27.13
CA PRO A 338 6.13 0.70 26.48
C PRO A 338 6.85 0.12 25.27
N GLY A 339 6.77 0.83 24.16
CA GLY A 339 7.48 0.55 22.93
C GLY A 339 6.92 -0.55 22.04
N LEU A 340 6.07 -1.52 22.42
CA LEU A 340 5.67 -2.57 21.44
C LEU A 340 4.68 -2.11 20.35
N ARG A 341 4.14 -0.90 20.50
CA ARG A 341 3.45 -0.15 19.44
C ARG A 341 4.47 0.28 18.39
N ARG A 342 4.75 -0.60 17.43
CA ARG A 342 5.76 -0.40 16.38
C ARG A 342 5.55 -1.31 15.16
N TYR A 343 6.18 -0.99 14.04
CA TYR A 343 6.26 -1.87 12.86
C TYR A 343 7.70 -2.01 12.34
N GLY A 344 7.94 -2.99 11.46
CA GLY A 344 9.24 -3.24 10.82
C GLY A 344 10.32 -3.73 11.79
N HIS A 345 9.91 -4.22 12.96
CA HIS A 345 10.74 -4.83 13.99
C HIS A 345 10.84 -6.34 13.79
N ARG A 346 11.63 -7.00 14.64
CA ARG A 346 11.66 -8.46 14.72
C ARG A 346 11.50 -8.92 16.16
N SER A 347 10.59 -9.86 16.37
CA SER A 347 10.39 -10.55 17.65
C SER A 347 10.76 -12.02 17.52
N VAL A 348 11.50 -12.55 18.50
CA VAL A 348 11.98 -13.93 18.53
C VAL A 348 11.92 -14.51 19.93
N LEU A 349 11.69 -15.83 20.00
CA LEU A 349 11.75 -16.58 21.25
C LEU A 349 13.22 -16.81 21.64
N ILE A 350 13.65 -16.30 22.78
CA ILE A 350 15.01 -16.53 23.31
C ILE A 350 15.02 -17.62 24.40
N LYS A 351 13.88 -17.81 25.07
CA LYS A 351 13.57 -18.92 25.99
C LYS A 351 12.08 -19.24 25.85
N PRO A 352 11.58 -20.43 26.25
CA PRO A 352 10.17 -20.82 26.07
C PRO A 352 9.12 -19.78 26.49
N ASN A 353 9.43 -18.97 27.51
CA ASN A 353 8.53 -17.95 28.05
C ASN A 353 9.04 -16.52 27.86
N VAL A 354 10.04 -16.29 27.00
CA VAL A 354 10.71 -14.99 26.86
C VAL A 354 10.87 -14.63 25.39
N ILE A 355 10.19 -13.56 24.98
CA ILE A 355 10.22 -13.04 23.60
C ILE A 355 10.99 -11.73 23.59
N LEU A 356 12.07 -11.67 22.83
CA LEU A 356 12.84 -10.46 22.58
C LEU A 356 12.33 -9.75 21.33
N THR A 357 12.14 -8.43 21.41
CA THR A 357 11.77 -7.56 20.30
C THR A 357 12.86 -6.51 20.04
N THR A 358 13.31 -6.41 18.78
CA THR A 358 14.43 -5.54 18.37
C THR A 358 14.07 -4.64 17.19
N GLY A 359 14.60 -3.41 17.21
CA GLY A 359 14.41 -2.40 16.16
C GLY A 359 12.95 -1.99 15.94
N GLY A 360 12.67 -1.53 14.72
CA GLY A 360 11.34 -1.05 14.32
C GLY A 360 11.20 0.47 14.33
N PHE A 361 10.08 0.93 13.80
CA PHE A 361 9.58 2.30 13.92
C PHE A 361 8.30 2.27 14.75
N GLY A 362 8.25 3.04 15.82
CA GLY A 362 7.16 3.02 16.78
C GLY A 362 6.99 4.36 17.45
N GLU A 363 6.52 4.34 18.69
CA GLU A 363 6.25 5.52 19.50
C GLU A 363 7.07 5.49 20.80
N GLU A 364 7.80 6.57 21.10
CA GLU A 364 8.45 6.84 22.39
C GLU A 364 8.04 8.25 22.83
N ASP A 365 7.57 8.41 24.07
CA ASP A 365 7.12 9.70 24.66
C ASP A 365 6.12 10.48 23.78
N GLY A 366 5.19 9.77 23.13
CA GLY A 366 4.17 10.36 22.24
C GLY A 366 4.70 10.84 20.89
N GLN A 367 5.96 10.55 20.55
CA GLN A 367 6.56 10.88 19.26
C GLN A 367 6.90 9.61 18.48
N HIS A 368 6.59 9.63 17.18
CA HIS A 368 6.99 8.55 16.28
C HIS A 368 8.50 8.59 16.02
N CYS A 369 9.19 7.50 16.33
CA CYS A 369 10.64 7.40 16.23
C CYS A 369 11.09 6.00 15.82
N ARG A 370 12.37 5.88 15.44
CA ARG A 370 13.01 4.58 15.31
C ARG A 370 13.40 4.08 16.69
N MET A 371 13.07 2.83 16.96
CA MET A 371 13.20 2.29 18.31
C MET A 371 14.66 2.07 18.67
N ARG A 372 15.08 2.72 19.76
CA ARG A 372 16.45 2.62 20.28
C ARG A 372 16.62 1.42 21.19
N ASN A 373 15.58 1.10 21.94
CA ASN A 373 15.63 0.10 22.99
C ASN A 373 15.07 -1.25 22.54
N PHE A 374 15.63 -2.31 23.11
CA PHE A 374 15.07 -3.64 23.00
C PHE A 374 14.04 -3.85 24.08
N HIS A 375 13.01 -4.60 23.74
CA HIS A 375 11.88 -4.84 24.62
C HIS A 375 11.66 -6.33 24.72
N VAL A 376 11.13 -6.77 25.86
CA VAL A 376 10.93 -8.18 26.13
C VAL A 376 9.53 -8.42 26.65
N LEU A 377 8.95 -9.56 26.27
CA LEU A 377 7.74 -10.11 26.88
C LEU A 377 8.13 -11.38 27.64
N VAL A 378 7.80 -11.43 28.94
CA VAL A 378 8.03 -12.59 29.80
C VAL A 378 6.69 -13.15 30.25
N LYS A 379 6.41 -14.42 29.94
CA LYS A 379 5.18 -15.11 30.35
C LYS A 379 5.32 -15.64 31.78
N ARG A 380 4.39 -15.29 32.66
CA ARG A 380 4.27 -15.84 34.03
C ARG A 380 2.82 -16.05 34.43
N ALA A 381 2.52 -17.20 35.03
CA ALA A 381 1.19 -17.53 35.56
C ALA A 381 0.02 -17.27 34.58
N GLY A 382 0.27 -17.44 33.27
CA GLY A 382 -0.72 -17.20 32.21
C GLY A 382 -0.75 -15.78 31.63
N TYR A 383 0.04 -14.85 32.16
CA TYR A 383 0.06 -13.44 31.75
C TYR A 383 1.41 -13.03 31.15
N TRP A 384 1.41 -11.99 30.31
CA TRP A 384 2.63 -11.42 29.74
C TRP A 384 3.03 -10.14 30.46
N LYS A 385 4.27 -10.09 30.95
CA LYS A 385 4.86 -8.85 31.48
C LYS A 385 5.83 -8.29 30.44
N ALA A 386 5.62 -7.04 30.03
CA ALA A 386 6.54 -6.33 29.17
C ALA A 386 7.62 -5.59 29.97
N GLY A 387 8.79 -5.41 29.37
CA GLY A 387 9.82 -4.55 29.94
C GLY A 387 10.88 -4.14 28.92
N CYS A 388 11.76 -3.24 29.34
CA CYS A 388 12.89 -2.76 28.56
C CYS A 388 14.15 -3.54 28.93
N VAL A 389 14.92 -3.97 27.94
CA VAL A 389 16.14 -4.74 28.16
C VAL A 389 17.30 -3.81 28.49
N LYS A 390 18.06 -4.13 29.55
CA LYS A 390 19.27 -3.39 29.94
C LYS A 390 20.42 -3.71 28.97
N LYS A 391 21.13 -2.68 28.52
CA LYS A 391 22.32 -2.84 27.66
C LYS A 391 23.59 -2.61 28.48
N GLU A 392 24.51 -3.56 28.44
CA GLU A 392 25.75 -3.48 29.26
C GLU A 392 26.73 -2.42 28.76
N ASN A 393 26.77 -2.18 27.44
CA ASN A 393 27.63 -1.18 26.81
C ASN A 393 26.79 -0.06 26.20
N PRO A 394 26.36 0.96 26.97
CA PRO A 394 25.52 2.05 26.45
C PRO A 394 26.20 2.84 25.32
N ASP A 395 27.54 2.86 25.28
CA ASP A 395 28.32 3.54 24.22
C ASP A 395 28.27 2.82 22.86
N LYS A 396 27.99 1.51 22.83
CA LYS A 396 27.78 0.76 21.57
C LYS A 396 26.35 0.96 21.10
N ARG A 397 26.17 1.94 20.22
CA ARG A 397 24.86 2.36 19.75
C ARG A 397 24.22 1.33 18.82
N TRP A 398 23.06 0.80 19.22
CA TRP A 398 22.11 0.17 18.30
C TRP A 398 21.75 1.16 17.20
N ASP A 399 21.77 0.73 15.96
CA ASP A 399 21.65 1.58 14.77
C ASP A 399 20.20 1.90 14.36
N GLU A 400 19.23 1.57 15.22
CA GLU A 400 17.83 1.98 15.03
C GLU A 400 17.23 1.41 13.72
N ARG A 401 17.66 0.18 13.38
CA ARG A 401 17.33 -0.51 12.11
C ARG A 401 15.89 -1.03 12.03
N LEU A 402 15.40 -1.12 10.80
CA LEU A 402 14.16 -1.80 10.42
C LEU A 402 14.44 -2.92 9.43
N TYR A 403 13.53 -3.90 9.36
CA TYR A 403 13.52 -4.99 8.37
C TYR A 403 14.80 -5.85 8.34
N HIS A 404 15.45 -5.97 9.49
CA HIS A 404 16.48 -6.97 9.77
C HIS A 404 15.84 -8.29 10.16
N THR A 405 16.63 -9.34 10.17
CA THR A 405 16.26 -10.62 10.76
C THR A 405 16.99 -10.83 12.08
N VAL A 406 16.45 -11.72 12.91
CA VAL A 406 17.08 -12.20 14.13
C VAL A 406 16.94 -13.71 14.16
N SER A 407 18.05 -14.41 14.34
CA SER A 407 18.10 -15.88 14.45
C SER A 407 18.73 -16.26 15.79
N CYS A 408 17.97 -16.92 16.65
CA CYS A 408 18.46 -17.45 17.93
C CYS A 408 19.25 -18.74 17.68
N LEU A 409 20.54 -18.75 17.99
CA LEU A 409 21.41 -19.93 17.78
C LEU A 409 21.57 -20.76 19.04
N SER A 410 21.41 -20.13 20.21
CA SER A 410 21.37 -20.78 21.52
C SER A 410 20.54 -19.94 22.49
N ASN A 411 20.35 -20.45 23.72
CA ASN A 411 19.68 -19.71 24.79
C ASN A 411 20.43 -18.44 25.24
N SER A 412 21.70 -18.29 24.82
CA SER A 412 22.59 -17.18 25.21
C SER A 412 23.09 -16.35 24.02
N LEU A 413 22.71 -16.69 22.79
CA LEU A 413 23.24 -16.06 21.59
C LEU A 413 22.21 -15.96 20.46
N ALA A 414 22.03 -14.76 19.93
CA ALA A 414 21.26 -14.50 18.72
C ALA A 414 22.02 -13.60 17.74
N LEU A 415 21.86 -13.86 16.44
CA LEU A 415 22.45 -13.07 15.37
C LEU A 415 21.42 -12.16 14.73
N VAL A 416 21.73 -10.87 14.65
CA VAL A 416 20.99 -9.88 13.85
C VAL A 416 21.66 -9.76 12.49
N VAL A 417 20.89 -9.83 11.40
CA VAL A 417 21.42 -9.72 10.03
C VAL A 417 20.69 -8.61 9.26
N GLY A 418 21.48 -7.73 8.65
CA GLY A 418 21.02 -6.73 7.69
C GLY A 418 20.05 -5.70 8.28
N GLY A 419 19.09 -5.27 7.47
CA GLY A 419 18.18 -4.16 7.80
C GLY A 419 18.65 -2.82 7.23
N ARG A 420 17.90 -1.76 7.54
CA ARG A 420 18.12 -0.42 6.99
C ARG A 420 17.80 0.73 7.95
N THR A 421 18.47 1.86 7.74
CA THR A 421 18.16 3.16 8.37
C THR A 421 17.40 4.11 7.46
N SER A 422 17.51 3.92 6.14
CA SER A 422 16.69 4.61 5.13
C SER A 422 16.64 3.74 3.87
N PRO A 423 15.73 3.99 2.91
CA PRO A 423 15.73 3.21 1.67
C PRO A 423 17.03 3.33 0.87
N SER A 424 17.80 4.42 1.05
CA SER A 424 19.14 4.61 0.45
C SER A 424 20.29 4.10 1.32
N SER A 425 20.04 3.87 2.62
CA SER A 425 21.03 3.45 3.61
C SER A 425 20.66 2.04 4.11
N ALA A 426 20.89 1.08 3.21
CA ALA A 426 20.73 -0.35 3.44
C ALA A 426 22.05 -0.98 3.91
N GLY A 427 21.95 -2.13 4.58
CA GLY A 427 23.11 -3.00 4.77
C GLY A 427 23.94 -2.66 6.00
N LEU A 428 23.32 -2.74 7.16
CA LEU A 428 23.94 -2.46 8.45
C LEU A 428 24.77 -3.63 9.02
N GLY A 429 25.10 -4.61 8.16
CA GLY A 429 25.87 -5.79 8.51
C GLY A 429 25.24 -6.67 9.59
N MET A 430 26.08 -7.37 10.33
CA MET A 430 25.68 -8.35 11.36
C MET A 430 26.05 -7.89 12.77
N VAL A 431 25.21 -8.22 13.75
CA VAL A 431 25.43 -7.90 15.17
C VAL A 431 25.07 -9.12 16.02
N TRP A 432 25.98 -9.50 16.92
CA TRP A 432 25.66 -10.49 17.95
C TRP A 432 24.92 -9.84 19.12
N LEU A 433 23.86 -10.51 19.56
CA LEU A 433 23.19 -10.27 20.83
C LEU A 433 23.55 -11.43 21.76
N LYS A 434 24.33 -11.13 22.79
CA LYS A 434 24.67 -12.09 23.85
C LYS A 434 23.80 -11.84 25.07
N PHE A 435 23.16 -12.89 25.56
CA PHE A 435 22.33 -12.86 26.76
C PHE A 435 23.14 -13.41 27.92
N HIS A 436 23.24 -12.62 29.00
CA HIS A 436 23.75 -13.16 30.26
C HIS A 436 22.64 -13.94 30.95
N GLU A 437 23.00 -15.01 31.67
CA GLU A 437 22.06 -15.74 32.51
C GLU A 437 22.00 -15.09 33.90
N PRO A 438 20.87 -14.51 34.33
CA PRO A 438 20.55 -14.48 35.75
C PRO A 438 19.89 -15.81 36.14
N CYS A 439 20.27 -16.34 37.31
CA CYS A 439 19.87 -17.64 37.83
C CYS A 439 18.36 -17.89 37.99
N ASN A 440 17.49 -16.92 37.75
CA ASN A 440 16.05 -17.08 37.61
C ASN A 440 15.59 -15.83 36.88
N ALA A 441 15.43 -15.86 35.55
CA ALA A 441 14.94 -14.72 34.74
C ALA A 441 13.47 -14.45 35.06
N SER A 442 13.32 -13.94 36.27
CA SER A 442 12.09 -13.54 36.91
C SER A 442 11.44 -12.51 36.02
N ASP A 443 12.04 -11.34 36.14
CA ASP A 443 11.52 -10.06 35.76
C ASP A 443 12.08 -9.64 34.39
N PRO A 444 11.28 -9.05 33.50
CA PRO A 444 11.78 -8.35 32.32
C PRO A 444 13.01 -7.48 32.57
N ASP A 445 13.08 -6.82 33.72
CA ASP A 445 14.17 -5.90 34.10
C ASP A 445 15.50 -6.61 34.45
N ASP A 446 15.49 -7.94 34.59
CA ASP A 446 16.68 -8.74 34.89
C ASP A 446 17.43 -9.17 33.62
N ILE A 447 16.87 -8.93 32.43
CA ILE A 447 17.47 -9.36 31.17
C ILE A 447 18.47 -8.31 30.70
N THR A 448 19.74 -8.71 30.62
CA THR A 448 20.82 -7.90 30.02
C THR A 448 21.23 -8.44 28.66
N VAL A 449 21.55 -7.53 27.75
CA VAL A 449 22.08 -7.86 26.42
C VAL A 449 23.39 -7.12 26.18
N GLU A 450 24.42 -7.87 25.81
CA GLU A 450 25.67 -7.34 25.26
C GLU A 450 25.56 -7.31 23.73
N LEU A 451 25.80 -6.13 23.13
CA LEU A 451 25.91 -5.97 21.68
C LEU A 451 27.37 -6.11 21.26
N VAL A 452 27.65 -7.10 20.42
CA VAL A 452 28.97 -7.30 19.84
C VAL A 452 28.89 -7.08 18.33
N SER A 453 29.29 -5.88 17.90
CA SER A 453 29.51 -5.58 16.49
C SER A 453 30.60 -6.46 15.93
N LEU A 454 30.31 -7.10 14.81
CA LEU A 454 31.28 -7.90 14.08
C LEU A 454 32.09 -6.98 13.17
N GLN A 455 33.42 -7.01 13.30
CA GLN A 455 34.31 -6.34 12.34
C GLN A 455 34.04 -6.90 10.94
N PRO A 456 34.03 -6.07 9.89
CA PRO A 456 33.48 -6.44 8.60
C PRO A 456 34.43 -7.39 7.87
N ALA A 457 34.10 -8.68 7.84
CA ALA A 457 33.82 -9.21 6.51
C ALA A 457 32.45 -8.62 6.16
N ALA A 458 32.45 -7.51 5.42
CA ALA A 458 31.25 -6.98 4.79
C ALA A 458 30.83 -8.01 3.74
N GLU A 459 30.36 -9.18 4.16
CA GLU A 459 29.85 -10.16 3.25
C GLU A 459 28.69 -9.49 2.52
N PRO A 460 28.73 -9.38 1.18
CA PRO A 460 27.63 -8.84 0.39
C PRO A 460 26.27 -9.48 0.76
N ALA A 461 26.30 -10.71 1.28
CA ALA A 461 25.19 -11.43 1.87
C ALA A 461 24.44 -10.65 2.96
N ALA A 462 25.10 -9.88 3.83
CA ALA A 462 24.44 -9.17 4.94
C ALA A 462 23.96 -7.75 4.57
N LEU A 463 24.34 -7.22 3.40
CA LEU A 463 24.03 -5.84 2.98
C LEU A 463 22.63 -5.70 2.37
N ARG A 464 21.62 -6.22 3.08
CA ARG A 464 20.25 -6.33 2.59
C ARG A 464 19.21 -6.12 3.67
N TRP A 465 17.96 -5.87 3.26
CA TRP A 465 16.80 -5.70 4.14
C TRP A 465 15.56 -6.34 3.51
N ARG A 466 14.52 -6.63 4.32
CA ARG A 466 13.33 -7.41 3.88
C ARG A 466 13.69 -8.78 3.27
N HIS A 467 14.82 -9.35 3.71
CA HIS A 467 15.25 -10.71 3.39
C HIS A 467 14.77 -11.67 4.48
N SER A 468 14.99 -12.97 4.28
CA SER A 468 14.80 -13.98 5.32
C SER A 468 16.13 -14.60 5.73
N THR A 469 16.21 -15.03 6.99
CA THR A 469 17.25 -15.92 7.50
C THR A 469 16.59 -17.10 8.20
N THR A 470 17.02 -18.32 7.86
CA THR A 470 16.40 -19.55 8.34
C THR A 470 17.47 -20.57 8.71
N GLU A 471 17.36 -21.21 9.86
CA GLU A 471 18.31 -22.27 10.26
C GLU A 471 18.11 -23.50 9.36
N VAL A 472 19.21 -24.03 8.83
CA VAL A 472 19.28 -25.30 8.12
C VAL A 472 20.40 -26.14 8.70
N ILE A 473 20.28 -27.45 8.55
CA ILE A 473 21.32 -28.41 8.94
C ILE A 473 21.83 -29.06 7.66
N PHE A 474 23.14 -29.16 7.52
CA PHE A 474 23.77 -29.88 6.41
C PHE A 474 24.99 -30.63 6.91
N LYS A 475 25.00 -31.95 6.71
CA LYS A 475 26.08 -32.85 7.17
C LYS A 475 26.40 -32.72 8.67
N GLY A 476 25.38 -32.48 9.49
CA GLY A 476 25.52 -32.32 10.94
C GLY A 476 25.90 -30.91 11.42
N GLU A 477 26.26 -30.01 10.49
CA GLU A 477 26.60 -28.62 10.81
C GLU A 477 25.40 -27.68 10.61
N LYS A 478 25.35 -26.61 11.41
CA LYS A 478 24.29 -25.61 11.38
C LYS A 478 24.67 -24.43 10.50
N TYR A 479 23.75 -24.02 9.64
CA TYR A 479 23.89 -22.83 8.80
C TYR A 479 22.65 -21.95 8.92
N LEU A 480 22.84 -20.65 8.72
CA LEU A 480 21.76 -19.74 8.40
C LEU A 480 21.68 -19.59 6.89
N PHE A 481 20.54 -19.96 6.32
CA PHE A 481 20.23 -19.75 4.93
C PHE A 481 19.63 -18.35 4.74
N LEU A 482 20.33 -17.48 4.01
CA LEU A 482 19.88 -16.15 3.64
C LEU A 482 19.28 -16.20 2.24
N TYR A 483 18.12 -15.57 2.02
CA TYR A 483 17.51 -15.50 0.70
C TYR A 483 16.83 -14.16 0.43
N GLY A 484 17.02 -13.65 -0.78
CA GLY A 484 16.31 -12.50 -1.34
C GLY A 484 16.50 -11.20 -0.56
N GLY A 485 15.48 -10.35 -0.57
CA GLY A 485 15.51 -9.02 0.04
C GLY A 485 15.85 -7.91 -0.95
N ARG A 486 16.32 -6.79 -0.43
CA ARG A 486 16.69 -5.59 -1.20
C ARG A 486 18.05 -5.07 -0.77
N SER A 487 18.82 -4.51 -1.69
CA SER A 487 20.05 -3.77 -1.39
C SER A 487 19.96 -2.33 -1.87
N ALA A 488 21.02 -1.55 -1.66
CA ALA A 488 21.12 -0.21 -2.24
C ALA A 488 21.33 -0.24 -3.76
N MET A 489 21.84 -1.35 -4.30
CA MET A 489 22.21 -1.48 -5.72
C MET A 489 21.18 -2.26 -6.54
N GLU A 490 20.61 -3.29 -5.95
CA GLU A 490 19.63 -4.13 -6.59
C GLU A 490 18.29 -4.02 -5.86
N PRO A 491 17.21 -3.64 -6.55
CA PRO A 491 15.93 -3.38 -5.92
C PRO A 491 15.29 -4.65 -5.36
N VAL A 492 15.48 -5.81 -6.00
CA VAL A 492 14.90 -7.09 -5.57
C VAL A 492 15.91 -8.21 -5.84
N LEU A 493 16.41 -8.83 -4.78
CA LEU A 493 17.44 -9.87 -4.82
C LEU A 493 16.83 -11.26 -4.99
N GLY A 494 17.51 -12.14 -5.73
CA GLY A 494 17.18 -13.57 -5.87
C GLY A 494 18.32 -14.51 -5.50
N ASP A 495 19.41 -13.97 -4.95
CA ASP A 495 20.57 -14.72 -4.50
C ASP A 495 20.37 -15.34 -3.11
N TRP A 496 21.24 -16.29 -2.75
CA TRP A 496 21.25 -16.96 -1.46
C TRP A 496 22.65 -17.24 -0.94
N TYR A 497 22.75 -17.42 0.37
CA TYR A 497 24.00 -17.72 1.06
C TYR A 497 23.75 -18.72 2.19
N PHE A 498 24.73 -19.61 2.42
CA PHE A 498 24.78 -20.44 3.61
C PHE A 498 25.85 -19.89 4.54
N LEU A 499 25.42 -19.23 5.61
CA LEU A 499 26.30 -18.67 6.62
C LEU A 499 26.51 -19.69 7.72
N HIS A 500 27.73 -20.17 7.92
CA HIS A 500 28.01 -21.12 8.99
C HIS A 500 27.71 -20.51 10.36
N ALA A 501 26.91 -21.17 11.20
CA ALA A 501 26.32 -20.55 12.39
C ALA A 501 27.35 -20.13 13.46
N GLN A 502 28.49 -20.83 13.55
CA GLN A 502 29.55 -20.54 14.54
C GLN A 502 30.61 -19.59 13.97
N GLU A 503 31.24 -19.98 12.86
CA GLU A 503 32.30 -19.23 12.19
C GLU A 503 31.84 -17.95 11.48
N LEU A 504 30.55 -17.84 11.14
CA LEU A 504 29.99 -16.78 10.30
C LEU A 504 30.72 -16.64 8.96
N SER A 505 31.19 -17.76 8.41
CA SER A 505 31.78 -17.85 7.08
C SER A 505 30.72 -18.25 6.05
N CYS A 506 30.64 -17.54 4.92
CA CYS A 506 29.85 -17.99 3.78
C CYS A 506 30.42 -19.29 3.21
N THR A 507 29.60 -20.33 3.16
CA THR A 507 29.93 -21.64 2.61
C THR A 507 29.18 -21.86 1.31
N VAL A 508 29.86 -22.40 0.30
CA VAL A 508 29.23 -22.81 -0.95
C VAL A 508 28.71 -24.23 -0.81
N ILE A 509 27.39 -24.37 -0.69
CA ILE A 509 26.70 -25.67 -0.70
C ILE A 509 25.97 -25.80 -2.04
N PRO A 510 26.12 -26.91 -2.80
CA PRO A 510 25.42 -27.10 -4.06
C PRO A 510 23.91 -27.01 -3.90
N VAL A 511 23.26 -26.23 -4.76
CA VAL A 511 21.81 -26.13 -4.85
C VAL A 511 21.39 -26.41 -6.30
N GLU A 512 20.47 -27.35 -6.49
CA GLU A 512 19.94 -27.73 -7.81
C GLU A 512 18.42 -27.50 -7.89
N GLY A 513 17.86 -27.61 -9.10
CA GLY A 513 16.43 -27.41 -9.36
C GLY A 513 16.05 -25.96 -9.70
N PRO A 514 14.75 -25.70 -9.93
CA PRO A 514 14.26 -24.40 -10.35
C PRO A 514 14.29 -23.42 -9.17
N ALA A 515 15.24 -22.48 -9.20
CA ALA A 515 15.34 -21.45 -8.19
C ALA A 515 14.07 -20.56 -8.18
N PRO A 516 13.58 -20.14 -6.99
CA PRO A 516 12.51 -19.17 -6.92
C PRO A 516 12.94 -17.83 -7.54
N GLU A 517 11.97 -17.08 -8.06
CA GLU A 517 12.24 -15.72 -8.55
C GLU A 517 12.71 -14.78 -7.42
N SER A 518 13.39 -13.71 -7.82
CA SER A 518 13.83 -12.65 -6.92
C SER A 518 12.64 -12.02 -6.20
N ARG A 519 12.79 -11.83 -4.89
CA ARG A 519 11.71 -11.33 -4.04
C ARG A 519 12.23 -10.72 -2.75
N HIS A 520 11.40 -9.86 -2.16
CA HIS A 520 11.59 -9.39 -0.80
C HIS A 520 10.28 -9.43 -0.02
N SER A 521 10.32 -9.22 1.29
CA SER A 521 9.13 -9.26 2.16
C SER A 521 8.38 -10.60 2.09
N HIS A 522 9.04 -11.67 1.65
CA HIS A 522 8.56 -13.04 1.80
C HIS A 522 8.76 -13.49 3.25
N SER A 523 8.13 -14.60 3.59
CA SER A 523 8.39 -15.29 4.85
C SER A 523 9.16 -16.59 4.59
N ALA A 524 9.91 -17.04 5.57
CA ALA A 524 10.61 -18.33 5.50
C ALA A 524 10.69 -19.01 6.86
N CYS A 525 10.68 -20.34 6.86
CA CYS A 525 10.75 -21.17 8.05
C CYS A 525 11.41 -22.52 7.75
N SER A 526 11.98 -23.15 8.78
CA SER A 526 12.65 -24.44 8.64
C SER A 526 11.64 -25.57 8.54
N TRP A 527 11.89 -26.54 7.66
CA TRP A 527 11.09 -27.76 7.57
C TRP A 527 11.93 -28.94 7.06
N LYS A 528 11.90 -30.07 7.79
CA LYS A 528 12.63 -31.31 7.44
C LYS A 528 14.09 -31.05 7.03
N GLY A 529 14.83 -30.27 7.83
CA GLY A 529 16.25 -29.93 7.58
C GLY A 529 16.48 -28.83 6.52
N GLY A 530 15.45 -28.47 5.76
CA GLY A 530 15.50 -27.47 4.70
C GLY A 530 14.74 -26.17 5.01
N VAL A 531 14.42 -25.40 3.97
CA VAL A 531 13.75 -24.08 4.07
C VAL A 531 12.50 -24.02 3.22
N LEU A 532 11.39 -23.59 3.81
CA LEU A 532 10.21 -23.16 3.06
C LEU A 532 10.26 -21.64 2.88
N ILE A 533 9.97 -21.18 1.66
CA ILE A 533 9.81 -19.78 1.29
C ILE A 533 8.42 -19.59 0.73
N ALA A 534 7.66 -18.63 1.27
CA ALA A 534 6.30 -18.37 0.86
C ALA A 534 6.08 -16.89 0.51
N GLY A 535 5.40 -16.68 -0.62
CA GLY A 535 5.00 -15.37 -1.12
C GLY A 535 6.15 -14.39 -1.30
N GLY A 536 5.92 -13.12 -0.98
CA GLY A 536 6.86 -12.02 -1.19
C GLY A 536 6.44 -11.08 -2.32
N LEU A 537 7.22 -10.03 -2.53
CA LEU A 537 7.04 -9.05 -3.59
C LEU A 537 8.17 -9.22 -4.60
N GLY A 538 7.80 -9.49 -5.85
CA GLY A 538 8.76 -9.67 -6.96
C GLY A 538 9.25 -8.35 -7.55
N ALA A 539 10.16 -8.44 -8.54
CA ALA A 539 10.75 -7.29 -9.23
C ALA A 539 9.71 -6.38 -9.92
N ALA A 540 8.61 -6.95 -10.39
CA ALA A 540 7.49 -6.21 -10.98
C ALA A 540 6.57 -5.53 -9.95
N GLU A 541 6.98 -5.47 -8.66
CA GLU A 541 6.17 -5.01 -7.53
C GLU A 541 4.82 -5.75 -7.41
N ARG A 542 4.77 -7.02 -7.84
CA ARG A 542 3.59 -7.89 -7.69
C ARG A 542 3.74 -8.85 -6.51
N PRO A 543 2.71 -9.05 -5.68
CA PRO A 543 2.67 -10.11 -4.69
C PRO A 543 2.78 -11.48 -5.37
N LEU A 544 3.52 -12.39 -4.74
CA LEU A 544 3.76 -13.74 -5.23
C LEU A 544 2.90 -14.75 -4.45
N GLY A 545 2.36 -15.74 -5.15
CA GLY A 545 1.54 -16.84 -4.58
C GLY A 545 2.26 -18.18 -4.55
N SER A 546 3.59 -18.20 -4.66
CA SER A 546 4.37 -19.43 -4.71
C SER A 546 4.83 -19.87 -3.31
N VAL A 547 4.82 -21.18 -3.07
CA VAL A 547 5.54 -21.81 -1.95
C VAL A 547 6.67 -22.67 -2.51
N CYS A 548 7.90 -22.45 -2.04
CA CYS A 548 9.10 -23.16 -2.52
C CYS A 548 9.79 -23.83 -1.34
N PHE A 549 10.17 -25.10 -1.51
CA PHE A 549 10.90 -25.89 -0.54
C PHE A 549 12.34 -26.14 -1.02
N LEU A 550 13.32 -25.68 -0.25
CA LEU A 550 14.71 -26.05 -0.37
C LEU A 550 14.94 -27.33 0.42
N ARG A 551 14.86 -28.48 -0.24
CA ARG A 551 14.97 -29.79 0.41
C ARG A 551 16.43 -30.21 0.55
N GLU A 552 16.82 -30.71 1.72
CA GLU A 552 18.14 -31.32 1.94
C GLU A 552 18.30 -32.60 1.12
N LEU A 553 19.50 -32.78 0.53
CA LEU A 553 19.96 -33.97 -0.17
C LEU A 553 21.33 -34.38 0.40
N GLU A 554 21.79 -35.59 0.09
CA GLU A 554 23.09 -36.11 0.54
C GLU A 554 24.28 -35.20 0.17
N ARG A 555 24.21 -34.52 -0.98
CA ARG A 555 25.31 -33.70 -1.54
C ARG A 555 25.02 -32.19 -1.56
N GLY A 556 23.87 -31.75 -1.07
CA GLY A 556 23.49 -30.33 -1.11
C GLY A 556 22.00 -30.15 -0.88
N PHE A 557 21.38 -29.21 -1.60
CA PHE A 557 19.94 -28.97 -1.53
C PHE A 557 19.31 -28.94 -2.92
N ARG A 558 17.98 -29.13 -2.98
CA ARG A 558 17.21 -28.99 -4.21
C ARG A 558 15.97 -28.14 -3.99
N TRP A 559 15.74 -27.18 -4.87
CA TRP A 559 14.49 -26.45 -4.94
C TRP A 559 13.36 -27.32 -5.49
N GLN A 560 12.22 -27.25 -4.81
CA GLN A 560 10.98 -27.91 -5.22
C GLN A 560 9.80 -26.95 -5.00
N ALA A 561 8.93 -26.79 -6.00
CA ALA A 561 7.68 -26.08 -5.82
C ALA A 561 6.73 -26.92 -4.95
N VAL A 562 6.02 -26.26 -4.04
CA VAL A 562 4.92 -26.85 -3.28
C VAL A 562 3.63 -26.36 -3.94
N GLU A 563 2.98 -27.25 -4.68
CA GLU A 563 1.69 -26.96 -5.31
C GLU A 563 0.62 -26.86 -4.22
N THR A 564 -0.20 -25.82 -4.28
CA THR A 564 -1.29 -25.60 -3.33
C THR A 564 -2.64 -25.66 -4.03
N GLN A 565 -3.64 -26.23 -3.36
CA GLN A 565 -5.01 -26.31 -3.85
C GLN A 565 -6.01 -25.86 -2.79
N PRO A 566 -6.80 -24.81 -3.05
CA PRO A 566 -6.66 -23.87 -4.18
C PRO A 566 -5.28 -23.17 -4.22
N PRO A 567 -4.92 -22.52 -5.34
CA PRO A 567 -3.69 -21.73 -5.43
C PRO A 567 -3.61 -20.70 -4.30
N LEU A 568 -2.44 -20.57 -3.68
CA LEU A 568 -2.22 -19.65 -2.58
C LEU A 568 -2.46 -18.20 -3.03
N VAL A 569 -3.24 -17.46 -2.24
CA VAL A 569 -3.49 -16.04 -2.47
C VAL A 569 -2.14 -15.27 -2.42
N PRO A 570 -1.73 -14.63 -3.53
CA PRO A 570 -0.46 -13.92 -3.59
C PRO A 570 -0.34 -12.81 -2.54
N ARG A 571 0.73 -12.84 -1.73
CA ARG A 571 0.90 -11.92 -0.59
C ARG A 571 2.35 -11.67 -0.21
N TYR A 572 2.60 -10.56 0.48
CA TYR A 572 3.90 -10.21 1.05
C TYR A 572 3.74 -9.50 2.40
N SER A 573 4.83 -9.29 3.14
CA SER A 573 4.81 -8.69 4.49
C SER A 573 4.02 -9.50 5.54
N HIS A 574 3.84 -10.79 5.26
CA HIS A 574 3.27 -11.77 6.16
C HIS A 574 4.39 -12.49 6.93
N THR A 575 4.01 -13.22 7.96
CA THR A 575 4.93 -14.09 8.72
C THR A 575 4.58 -15.57 8.50
N ALA A 576 5.52 -16.47 8.75
CA ALA A 576 5.29 -17.90 8.56
C ALA A 576 5.87 -18.77 9.67
N HIS A 577 5.18 -19.87 9.93
CA HIS A 577 5.54 -20.90 10.91
C HIS A 577 5.18 -22.29 10.38
N VAL A 578 5.87 -23.32 10.87
CA VAL A 578 5.54 -24.72 10.56
C VAL A 578 5.30 -25.49 11.84
N HIS A 579 4.22 -26.26 11.85
CA HIS A 579 3.88 -27.16 12.94
C HIS A 579 3.22 -28.43 12.38
N ASP A 580 3.71 -29.60 12.76
CA ASP A 580 3.15 -30.91 12.39
C ASP A 580 2.84 -31.06 10.88
N GLY A 581 3.75 -30.58 10.03
CA GLY A 581 3.60 -30.66 8.56
C GLY A 581 2.63 -29.66 7.96
N LYS A 582 2.11 -28.70 8.74
CA LYS A 582 1.28 -27.59 8.29
C LYS A 582 2.09 -26.30 8.29
N LEU A 583 2.08 -25.57 7.18
CA LEU A 583 2.64 -24.23 7.03
C LEU A 583 1.54 -23.20 7.34
N LEU A 584 1.81 -22.29 8.26
CA LEU A 584 0.93 -21.21 8.67
C LEU A 584 1.46 -19.90 8.09
N LEU A 585 0.66 -19.19 7.32
CA LEU A 585 0.97 -17.85 6.79
C LEU A 585 0.04 -16.84 7.42
N VAL A 586 0.59 -15.79 8.04
CA VAL A 586 -0.18 -14.92 8.94
C VAL A 586 -0.07 -13.47 8.46
N GLY A 587 -1.22 -12.87 8.16
CA GLY A 587 -1.32 -11.49 7.72
C GLY A 587 -0.74 -11.25 6.31
N GLY A 588 -0.13 -10.07 6.16
CA GLY A 588 0.47 -9.56 4.94
C GLY A 588 -0.42 -8.58 4.19
N VAL A 589 0.00 -8.25 2.96
CA VAL A 589 -0.75 -7.45 2.00
C VAL A 589 -0.99 -8.28 0.75
N TRP A 590 -2.24 -8.31 0.30
CA TRP A 590 -2.65 -8.76 -1.03
C TRP A 590 -3.66 -7.75 -1.60
N PHE A 591 -3.78 -7.67 -2.93
CA PHE A 591 -4.48 -6.56 -3.58
C PHE A 591 -5.99 -6.50 -3.32
N HIS A 592 -6.62 -7.65 -3.05
CA HIS A 592 -8.07 -7.78 -2.88
C HIS A 592 -8.44 -8.32 -1.49
N SER A 593 -8.14 -7.57 -0.43
CA SER A 593 -8.58 -7.94 0.92
C SER A 593 -9.88 -7.21 1.26
N SER A 594 -10.90 -7.95 1.69
CA SER A 594 -12.15 -7.38 2.20
C SER A 594 -12.14 -7.15 3.72
N SER A 595 -11.10 -7.63 4.42
CA SER A 595 -10.98 -7.59 5.88
C SER A 595 -9.50 -7.62 6.30
N VAL A 596 -9.22 -7.74 7.60
CA VAL A 596 -7.86 -8.05 8.07
C VAL A 596 -7.37 -9.32 7.36
N PRO A 597 -6.19 -9.28 6.74
CA PRO A 597 -5.49 -10.47 6.28
C PRO A 597 -5.35 -11.52 7.39
N GLY A 598 -6.02 -12.66 7.22
CA GLY A 598 -6.13 -13.70 8.25
C GLY A 598 -4.94 -14.68 8.30
N VAL A 599 -5.23 -15.94 8.61
CA VAL A 599 -4.26 -17.04 8.66
C VAL A 599 -4.55 -18.05 7.56
N THR A 600 -3.55 -18.37 6.75
CA THR A 600 -3.63 -19.45 5.75
C THR A 600 -2.88 -20.66 6.25
N VAL A 601 -3.52 -21.82 6.23
CA VAL A 601 -2.93 -23.12 6.58
C VAL A 601 -2.73 -23.92 5.30
N VAL A 602 -1.49 -24.32 5.04
CA VAL A 602 -1.12 -25.19 3.92
C VAL A 602 -0.63 -26.52 4.47
N ASP A 603 -1.34 -27.61 4.17
CA ASP A 603 -0.84 -28.95 4.45
C ASP A 603 0.30 -29.28 3.46
N LEU A 604 1.52 -29.44 3.97
CA LEU A 604 2.72 -29.60 3.13
C LEU A 604 2.82 -30.99 2.48
N THR A 605 1.94 -31.93 2.82
CA THR A 605 1.89 -33.26 2.22
C THR A 605 0.88 -33.31 1.09
N THR A 606 -0.31 -32.73 1.30
CA THR A 606 -1.43 -32.79 0.34
C THR A 606 -1.51 -31.55 -0.55
N GLY A 607 -0.91 -30.43 -0.13
CA GLY A 607 -1.06 -29.13 -0.78
C GLY A 607 -2.37 -28.42 -0.45
N LEU A 608 -3.23 -28.98 0.40
CA LEU A 608 -4.51 -28.36 0.77
C LEU A 608 -4.26 -27.00 1.43
N CYS A 609 -4.88 -25.95 0.89
CA CYS A 609 -4.76 -24.57 1.34
C CYS A 609 -6.10 -24.06 1.89
N LEU A 610 -6.14 -23.65 3.16
CA LEU A 610 -7.34 -23.15 3.82
C LEU A 610 -7.08 -21.79 4.45
N ASP A 611 -7.92 -20.81 4.15
CA ASP A 611 -7.85 -19.46 4.72
C ASP A 611 -8.83 -19.31 5.89
N TYR A 612 -8.37 -18.69 6.98
CA TYR A 612 -9.15 -18.46 8.20
C TYR A 612 -9.15 -16.99 8.56
N ALA A 613 -10.34 -16.46 8.88
CA ALA A 613 -10.50 -15.08 9.29
C ALA A 613 -9.96 -14.91 10.71
N ILE A 614 -9.54 -13.70 11.06
CA ILE A 614 -9.25 -13.35 12.45
C ILE A 614 -10.47 -12.64 12.99
N ASP A 615 -11.04 -13.19 14.06
CA ASP A 615 -12.13 -12.57 14.78
C ASP A 615 -11.57 -11.45 15.66
N VAL A 616 -11.99 -10.21 15.36
CA VAL A 616 -11.48 -8.98 15.96
C VAL A 616 -12.51 -8.29 16.84
N GLU A 617 -13.64 -8.93 17.14
CA GLU A 617 -14.77 -8.34 17.89
C GLU A 617 -14.34 -7.74 19.24
N HIS A 618 -13.35 -8.35 19.89
CA HIS A 618 -12.86 -7.96 21.22
C HIS A 618 -11.51 -7.23 21.21
N LEU A 619 -11.05 -6.77 20.04
CA LEU A 619 -9.80 -6.03 19.92
C LEU A 619 -10.06 -4.54 19.74
N GLU A 620 -9.10 -3.71 20.15
CA GLU A 620 -9.04 -2.34 19.67
C GLU A 620 -8.83 -2.33 18.14
N TRP A 621 -9.66 -1.57 17.45
CA TRP A 621 -9.73 -1.54 15.98
C TRP A 621 -9.33 -0.16 15.45
N PRO A 622 -8.53 -0.06 14.36
CA PRO A 622 -8.16 -1.13 13.42
C PRO A 622 -6.96 -2.00 13.82
N LEU A 623 -6.92 -3.25 13.29
CA LEU A 623 -5.77 -4.16 13.40
C LEU A 623 -5.08 -4.31 12.04
N MET A 624 -3.80 -3.94 11.93
CA MET A 624 -3.01 -4.03 10.70
C MET A 624 -1.93 -5.10 10.77
N LEU A 625 -2.10 -6.19 10.02
CA LEU A 625 -1.18 -7.33 10.03
C LEU A 625 -0.16 -7.31 8.89
N HIS A 626 0.41 -6.15 8.61
CA HIS A 626 1.59 -5.98 7.75
C HIS A 626 2.70 -5.25 8.52
N ASN A 627 3.95 -5.49 8.15
CA ASN A 627 5.12 -5.04 8.91
C ASN A 627 5.14 -5.48 10.40
N HIS A 628 4.30 -6.45 10.78
CA HIS A 628 4.24 -7.03 12.12
C HIS A 628 5.29 -8.14 12.29
N SER A 629 5.52 -8.57 13.53
CA SER A 629 6.23 -9.82 13.82
C SER A 629 5.25 -10.80 14.46
N SER A 630 5.46 -12.10 14.25
CA SER A 630 4.70 -13.12 14.98
C SER A 630 5.62 -14.19 15.55
N VAL A 631 5.24 -14.73 16.71
CA VAL A 631 5.96 -15.75 17.45
C VAL A 631 5.00 -16.89 17.76
N PHE A 632 5.29 -18.06 17.22
CA PHE A 632 4.51 -19.26 17.50
C PHE A 632 5.00 -19.94 18.77
N LEU A 633 4.07 -20.34 19.63
CA LEU A 633 4.29 -21.09 20.85
C LEU A 633 3.73 -22.51 20.66
N PRO A 634 4.58 -23.48 20.30
CA PRO A 634 4.12 -24.81 19.88
C PRO A 634 3.38 -25.58 20.97
N ASN A 635 3.80 -25.43 22.24
CA ASN A 635 3.22 -26.17 23.35
C ASN A 635 1.79 -25.71 23.66
N GLU A 636 1.53 -24.41 23.51
CA GLU A 636 0.22 -23.80 23.73
C GLU A 636 -0.65 -23.77 22.47
N LYS A 637 -0.10 -24.11 21.30
CA LYS A 637 -0.74 -23.93 19.99
C LYS A 637 -1.27 -22.50 19.84
N GLU A 638 -0.46 -21.55 20.28
CA GLU A 638 -0.78 -20.13 20.38
C GLU A 638 0.16 -19.34 19.47
N LEU A 639 -0.36 -18.33 18.78
CA LEU A 639 0.46 -17.43 17.97
C LEU A 639 0.33 -16.01 18.51
N LEU A 640 1.45 -15.41 18.90
CA LEU A 640 1.48 -14.01 19.31
C LEU A 640 1.83 -13.13 18.11
N LEU A 641 1.00 -12.14 17.86
CA LEU A 641 1.20 -11.05 16.90
C LEU A 641 1.69 -9.82 17.67
N ILE A 642 2.85 -9.29 17.30
CA ILE A 642 3.48 -8.16 17.96
C ILE A 642 3.62 -7.03 16.95
N GLY A 643 3.11 -5.85 17.33
CA GLY A 643 3.11 -4.65 16.51
C GLY A 643 2.44 -4.84 15.15
N GLY A 644 2.84 -4.03 14.17
CA GLY A 644 2.21 -3.93 12.86
C GLY A 644 1.61 -2.55 12.61
N GLY A 645 1.36 -2.24 11.34
CA GLY A 645 0.85 -0.94 10.90
C GLY A 645 1.77 -0.21 9.93
N GLY A 646 1.52 1.09 9.77
CA GLY A 646 2.20 1.93 8.79
C GLY A 646 1.64 3.35 8.69
N ASN A 647 2.06 4.08 7.66
CA ASN A 647 1.81 5.53 7.52
C ASN A 647 0.47 5.90 6.85
N CYS A 648 -0.31 4.91 6.42
CA CYS A 648 -1.64 5.01 5.83
C CYS A 648 -1.75 6.10 4.77
N PHE A 649 -0.85 6.12 3.78
CA PHE A 649 -0.82 7.11 2.70
C PHE A 649 -0.86 8.59 3.17
N SER A 650 -0.25 8.89 4.33
CA SER A 650 -0.27 10.19 5.02
C SER A 650 -1.59 10.62 5.65
N PHE A 651 -2.58 9.73 5.74
CA PHE A 651 -3.80 9.95 6.52
C PHE A 651 -3.53 9.98 8.03
N GLY A 652 -2.49 9.27 8.46
CA GLY A 652 -2.03 9.19 9.83
C GLY A 652 -1.22 7.90 10.02
N THR A 653 -0.19 7.94 10.84
CA THR A 653 0.50 6.70 11.21
C THR A 653 -0.39 5.92 12.17
N HIS A 654 -0.66 4.66 11.84
CA HIS A 654 -1.35 3.72 12.69
C HIS A 654 -0.37 2.63 13.13
N LEU A 655 -0.35 2.35 14.43
CA LEU A 655 0.45 1.30 15.06
C LEU A 655 -0.50 0.44 15.87
N ASN A 656 -0.46 -0.87 15.69
CA ASN A 656 -1.29 -1.78 16.48
C ASN A 656 -1.04 -1.52 17.98
N PRO A 657 -2.10 -1.30 18.77
CA PRO A 657 -1.99 -0.78 20.13
C PRO A 657 -1.38 -1.81 21.09
N GLU A 658 -1.70 -3.08 20.90
CA GLU A 658 -1.33 -4.15 21.82
C GLU A 658 -0.91 -5.42 21.05
N PRO A 659 -0.06 -6.27 21.64
CA PRO A 659 0.15 -7.63 21.16
C PRO A 659 -1.15 -8.44 21.23
N VAL A 660 -1.40 -9.22 20.18
CA VAL A 660 -2.61 -10.03 20.02
C VAL A 660 -2.22 -11.51 20.03
N SER A 661 -2.94 -12.32 20.77
CA SER A 661 -2.82 -13.78 20.75
C SER A 661 -3.91 -14.40 19.87
N LEU A 662 -3.52 -15.37 19.05
CA LEU A 662 -4.41 -16.22 18.27
C LEU A 662 -4.36 -17.67 18.79
N SER A 663 -5.52 -18.24 19.11
CA SER A 663 -5.63 -19.66 19.47
C SER A 663 -5.75 -20.54 18.22
N LEU A 664 -4.74 -21.37 17.95
CA LEU A 664 -4.71 -22.21 16.75
C LEU A 664 -5.24 -23.64 17.00
N SER A 665 -5.77 -23.90 18.20
CA SER A 665 -6.22 -25.24 18.62
C SER A 665 -7.23 -25.85 17.64
N ASN A 666 -8.16 -25.05 17.12
CA ASN A 666 -9.23 -25.51 16.22
C ASN A 666 -8.76 -25.80 14.79
N ILE A 667 -7.63 -25.22 14.36
CA ILE A 667 -7.16 -25.32 12.97
C ILE A 667 -5.95 -26.26 12.83
N LEU A 668 -5.24 -26.54 13.93
CA LEU A 668 -4.11 -27.47 13.94
C LEU A 668 -4.52 -28.92 14.23
N THR A 669 -5.69 -29.14 14.85
CA THR A 669 -6.18 -30.47 15.26
C THR A 669 -7.03 -31.19 14.20
N SER A 670 -7.35 -30.55 13.08
CA SER A 670 -8.03 -31.22 11.96
C SER A 670 -7.15 -32.31 11.36
N HIS A 671 -7.66 -33.55 11.43
CA HIS A 671 -7.05 -34.80 11.00
C HIS A 671 -7.02 -34.96 9.48
#